data_AF-A0A3M6UBD2-F1
#
_entry.id   AF-A0A3M6UBD2-F1
#
_cell.length_a   1.000
_cell.length_b   1.000
_cell.length_c   1.000
_cell.angle_alpha   90.00
_cell.angle_beta   90.00
_cell.angle_gamma   90.00
#
_symmetry.space_group_name_H-M   'P 1'
#
loop_
_entity.id
_entity.type
_entity.pdbx_description
1 polymer ?
#
loop_
_entity_poly.entity_id
_entity_poly.type
_entity_poly.pdbx_seq_one_letter_code
_entity_poly.pdbx_strand_id
1 'polypeptide(L)'
;MELPEFITFGNVFLAIVFILILNQMIELYQLRNMPPGPRLTSLPFIGNMLSFDSGESFGEVTRSLRKKYGKLYSLKMGSFKTIFAEDAASVKEVLVNKSADYAGRPPFHSFQMTTLGGKDIALGNYGPAWKFHRKLFMTAVRRYISDQQLIERRMSEQATKLLRYFEDQEGSAFDPSQIVTESVANVICRIAFGEHFDSSHTDFQELLQLNISVFTDDEMNVQVFALDQFPVAKFFPFKAYRKMQKIFDRIFEILRSQLREQETAFDPKAAVESLTGSLLKERIAAENEVGAEEKASLLSDDYIINALEDMFSAGYETTSTTLRWAIAYLVHHPECQREIQRQLDEVVGKDRMPGLDDRPNLPQVQATIMESLRLGNVVEAALPHYTLKDTTLAGYRVPKDTVVVANLMAVHMDPSCWENPAAFNPRRHIDADGQLITNSGNFLPFSAGRRVCAGEALAKVELFIFLSWMLHKFTFLPQEDGVLPDIKGVNRFTRFPAPFQIRAVKRGKDIAFGNYGPAWKFHRKLFMTAVRKNISDQELVEERISEQAKRLLQYFEDQKGKGFDPSQILMESVANVICRIMFGKLFDSSHPDFQERLDINNRAFTDTELNSQVLMLDNFPIAKYFPFKAYQTEKEMTDRMFEILHNQIREQEKAFDPEAEIENLTGSLLKEKLGAENEVGTEEKAAILSDDYIINTM
;
A
#
# COMPACT_ATOMS: atom_id res chain seq x y z
N MET A 1 -40.21 -13.80 -60.52
CA MET A 1 -38.91 -13.09 -60.52
C MET A 1 -37.88 -14.15 -60.18
N GLU A 2 -37.30 -14.77 -61.20
CA GLU A 2 -36.28 -15.81 -61.04
C GLU A 2 -35.03 -15.16 -60.40
N LEU A 3 -34.48 -15.76 -59.35
CA LEU A 3 -33.16 -15.32 -58.86
C LEU A 3 -32.18 -15.45 -60.03
N PRO A 4 -31.41 -14.39 -60.36
CA PRO A 4 -30.60 -14.38 -61.56
C PRO A 4 -29.54 -15.49 -61.52
N GLU A 5 -29.29 -16.12 -62.67
CA GLU A 5 -28.28 -17.17 -62.93
C GLU A 5 -26.86 -16.85 -62.43
N PHE A 6 -26.62 -15.62 -61.98
CA PHE A 6 -25.37 -15.14 -61.39
C PHE A 6 -25.15 -15.55 -59.91
N ILE A 7 -26.20 -15.90 -59.15
CA ILE A 7 -26.08 -16.29 -57.73
C ILE A 7 -25.82 -17.80 -57.61
N THR A 8 -24.71 -18.25 -58.19
CA THR A 8 -24.21 -19.62 -57.97
C THR A 8 -23.38 -19.67 -56.70
N PHE A 9 -23.32 -20.84 -56.05
CA PHE A 9 -22.44 -21.05 -54.89
C PHE A 9 -20.99 -20.67 -55.18
N GLY A 10 -20.48 -20.99 -56.37
CA GLY A 10 -19.13 -20.63 -56.80
C GLY A 10 -18.90 -19.12 -56.88
N ASN A 11 -19.84 -18.37 -57.45
CA ASN A 11 -19.75 -16.91 -57.54
C ASN A 11 -19.83 -16.24 -56.17
N VAL A 12 -20.71 -16.72 -55.28
CA VAL A 12 -20.82 -16.24 -53.89
C VAL A 12 -19.51 -16.51 -53.13
N PHE A 13 -18.94 -17.71 -53.26
CA PHE A 13 -17.67 -18.06 -52.64
C PHE A 13 -16.52 -17.17 -53.13
N LEU A 14 -16.39 -16.97 -54.45
CA LEU A 14 -15.37 -16.09 -55.02
C LEU A 14 -15.53 -14.63 -54.57
N ALA A 15 -16.77 -14.14 -54.48
CA ALA A 15 -17.04 -12.79 -53.98
C ALA A 15 -16.63 -12.63 -52.51
N ILE A 16 -16.92 -13.63 -51.65
CA ILE A 16 -16.50 -13.62 -50.24
C ILE A 16 -14.97 -13.62 -50.16
N VAL A 17 -14.28 -14.50 -50.88
CA VAL A 17 -12.81 -14.54 -50.89
C VAL A 17 -12.21 -13.22 -51.38
N PHE A 18 -12.77 -12.62 -52.44
CA PHE A 18 -12.33 -11.32 -52.94
C PHE A 18 -12.50 -10.21 -51.88
N ILE A 19 -13.64 -10.17 -51.19
CA ILE A 19 -13.89 -9.21 -50.11
C ILE A 19 -12.90 -9.40 -48.96
N LEU A 20 -12.61 -10.64 -48.58
CA LEU A 20 -11.64 -10.95 -47.52
C LEU A 20 -10.23 -10.49 -47.88
N ILE A 21 -9.79 -10.75 -49.12
CA ILE A 21 -8.49 -10.30 -49.63
C ILE A 21 -8.43 -8.77 -49.68
N LEU A 22 -9.48 -8.12 -50.21
CA LEU A 22 -9.56 -6.66 -50.27
C LEU A 22 -9.52 -6.03 -48.88
N ASN A 23 -10.26 -6.59 -47.92
CA ASN A 23 -10.22 -6.16 -46.53
C ASN A 23 -8.81 -6.29 -45.95
N GLN A 24 -8.15 -7.44 -46.14
CA GLN A 24 -6.77 -7.65 -45.69
C GLN A 24 -5.79 -6.65 -46.32
N MET A 25 -5.91 -6.36 -47.62
CA MET A 25 -5.07 -5.36 -48.29
C MET A 25 -5.28 -3.95 -47.72
N ILE A 26 -6.54 -3.57 -47.48
CA ILE A 26 -6.88 -2.28 -46.86
C ILE A 26 -6.28 -2.20 -45.45
N GLU A 27 -6.41 -3.25 -44.64
CA GLU A 27 -5.83 -3.30 -43.29
C GLU A 27 -4.30 -3.17 -43.32
N LEU A 28 -3.62 -3.93 -44.20
CA LEU A 28 -2.17 -3.83 -44.36
C LEU A 28 -1.73 -2.42 -44.80
N TYR A 29 -2.49 -1.78 -45.68
CA TYR A 29 -2.24 -0.41 -46.09
C TYR A 29 -2.43 0.58 -44.94
N GLN A 30 -3.49 0.43 -44.15
CA GLN A 30 -3.78 1.29 -43.00
C GLN A 30 -2.73 1.15 -41.89
N LEU A 31 -2.20 -0.06 -41.67
CA LEU A 31 -1.17 -0.36 -40.67
C LEU A 31 0.26 -0.07 -41.16
N ARG A 32 0.42 0.41 -42.40
CA ARG A 32 1.74 0.74 -42.97
C ARG A 32 2.45 1.80 -42.12
N ASN A 33 3.71 1.54 -41.78
CA ASN A 33 4.58 2.39 -40.97
C ASN A 33 4.07 2.71 -39.55
N MET A 34 3.04 2.01 -39.07
CA MET A 34 2.68 1.98 -37.64
C MET A 34 3.69 1.13 -36.86
N PRO A 35 3.67 1.13 -35.51
CA PRO A 35 4.48 0.21 -34.72
C PRO A 35 4.33 -1.26 -35.15
N PRO A 36 5.33 -2.13 -34.87
CA PRO A 36 5.28 -3.55 -35.18
C PRO A 36 4.02 -4.24 -34.63
N GLY A 37 3.59 -5.35 -35.25
CA GLY A 37 2.40 -6.08 -34.79
C GLY A 37 1.96 -7.23 -35.71
N PRO A 38 0.97 -8.03 -35.29
CA PRO A 38 0.44 -9.20 -36.01
C PRO A 38 -0.46 -8.83 -37.19
N ARG A 39 0.07 -8.08 -38.16
CA ARG A 39 -0.69 -7.53 -39.30
C ARG A 39 -1.30 -8.58 -40.23
N LEU A 40 -0.61 -9.73 -40.39
CA LEU A 40 -1.01 -10.81 -41.31
C LEU A 40 -2.04 -11.78 -40.69
N THR A 41 -2.21 -11.74 -39.36
CA THR A 41 -3.14 -12.61 -38.63
C THR A 41 -4.33 -11.82 -38.10
N SER A 42 -4.62 -10.66 -38.70
CA SER A 42 -5.81 -9.87 -38.41
C SER A 42 -7.00 -10.55 -39.08
N LEU A 43 -7.97 -10.98 -38.28
CA LEU A 43 -9.21 -11.54 -38.82
C LEU A 43 -10.13 -10.40 -39.26
N PRO A 44 -10.90 -10.58 -40.36
CA PRO A 44 -11.91 -9.61 -40.75
C PRO A 44 -12.85 -9.30 -39.58
N PHE A 45 -13.17 -8.02 -39.40
CA PHE A 45 -14.03 -7.46 -38.35
C PHE A 45 -13.50 -7.58 -36.91
N ILE A 46 -12.95 -8.73 -36.50
CA ILE A 46 -12.46 -8.99 -35.12
C ILE A 46 -11.06 -8.38 -34.91
N GLY A 47 -10.23 -8.36 -35.96
CA GLY A 47 -8.84 -7.95 -35.89
C GLY A 47 -7.96 -9.01 -35.20
N ASN A 48 -7.11 -8.54 -34.30
CA ASN A 48 -6.12 -9.31 -33.55
C ASN A 48 -6.56 -9.68 -32.12
N MET A 49 -7.84 -9.57 -31.78
CA MET A 49 -8.30 -9.86 -30.41
C MET A 49 -8.02 -11.31 -29.97
N LEU A 50 -7.88 -12.25 -30.91
CA LEU A 50 -7.49 -13.64 -30.61
C LEU A 50 -5.97 -13.84 -30.41
N SER A 51 -5.18 -12.76 -30.46
CA SER A 51 -3.72 -12.81 -30.29
C SER A 51 -3.29 -12.59 -28.83
N PHE A 52 -4.22 -12.34 -27.91
CA PHE A 52 -3.93 -12.26 -26.48
C PHE A 52 -3.74 -13.65 -25.89
N ASP A 53 -2.82 -13.76 -24.93
CA ASP A 53 -2.64 -14.97 -24.13
C ASP A 53 -3.75 -15.10 -23.08
N SER A 54 -3.95 -16.31 -22.55
CA SER A 54 -4.69 -16.48 -21.30
C SER A 54 -3.86 -15.93 -20.14
N GLY A 55 -4.50 -15.16 -19.26
CA GLY A 55 -3.85 -14.55 -18.11
C GLY A 55 -4.82 -13.73 -17.28
N GLU A 56 -4.41 -13.41 -16.06
CA GLU A 56 -5.19 -12.64 -15.08
C GLU A 56 -4.70 -11.19 -14.96
N SER A 57 -3.57 -10.84 -15.59
CA SER A 57 -3.06 -9.46 -15.63
C SER A 57 -2.77 -8.96 -17.03
N PHE A 58 -2.73 -7.65 -17.17
CA PHE A 58 -2.41 -7.00 -18.44
C PHE A 58 -1.06 -7.47 -19.00
N GLY A 59 -0.05 -7.63 -18.13
CA GLY A 59 1.25 -8.15 -18.51
C GLY A 59 1.25 -9.62 -18.93
N GLU A 60 0.35 -10.44 -18.38
CA GLU A 60 0.22 -11.85 -18.75
C GLU A 60 -0.49 -12.02 -20.08
N VAL A 61 -1.61 -11.32 -20.30
CA VAL A 61 -2.41 -11.43 -21.54
C VAL A 61 -1.68 -10.86 -22.76
N THR A 62 -0.68 -9.99 -22.56
CA THR A 62 0.13 -9.39 -23.63
C THR A 62 1.52 -10.02 -23.77
N ARG A 63 1.85 -11.06 -22.99
CA ARG A 63 3.21 -11.60 -22.87
C ARG A 63 3.82 -12.01 -24.22
N SER A 64 3.10 -12.79 -25.02
CA SER A 64 3.53 -13.28 -26.33
C SER A 64 3.69 -12.15 -27.34
N LEU A 65 2.79 -11.17 -27.31
CA LEU A 65 2.86 -9.98 -28.16
C LEU A 65 4.10 -9.16 -27.83
N ARG A 66 4.35 -8.88 -26.54
CA ARG A 66 5.54 -8.17 -26.07
C ARG A 66 6.82 -8.90 -26.44
N LYS A 67 6.87 -10.22 -26.24
CA LYS A 67 8.04 -11.05 -26.58
C LYS A 67 8.36 -10.98 -28.08
N LYS A 68 7.35 -10.92 -28.95
CA LYS A 68 7.51 -10.94 -30.40
C LYS A 68 7.74 -9.56 -31.02
N TYR A 69 7.07 -8.52 -30.52
CA TYR A 69 7.04 -7.20 -31.13
C TYR A 69 7.73 -6.10 -30.31
N GLY A 70 8.16 -6.41 -29.09
CA GLY A 70 8.82 -5.47 -28.18
C GLY A 70 7.85 -4.69 -27.27
N LYS A 71 8.34 -3.60 -26.67
CA LYS A 71 7.58 -2.76 -25.71
C LYS A 71 6.69 -1.69 -26.37
N LEU A 72 6.71 -1.60 -27.70
CA LEU A 72 5.87 -0.71 -28.48
C LEU A 72 5.32 -1.46 -29.69
N TYR A 73 4.02 -1.72 -29.71
CA TYR A 73 3.39 -2.52 -30.77
C TYR A 73 1.96 -2.06 -31.06
N SER A 74 1.43 -2.47 -32.21
CA SER A 74 0.09 -2.13 -32.67
C SER A 74 -0.75 -3.35 -33.02
N LEU A 75 -2.05 -3.27 -32.71
CA LEU A 75 -3.07 -4.29 -32.98
C LEU A 75 -4.27 -3.64 -33.68
N LYS A 76 -5.05 -4.44 -34.40
CA LYS A 76 -6.43 -4.12 -34.74
C LYS A 76 -7.35 -4.77 -33.70
N MET A 77 -8.23 -4.03 -33.04
CA MET A 77 -9.21 -4.57 -32.09
C MET A 77 -10.61 -4.14 -32.53
N GLY A 78 -11.38 -5.08 -33.06
CA GLY A 78 -12.65 -4.77 -33.69
C GLY A 78 -12.49 -3.71 -34.79
N SER A 79 -13.15 -2.57 -34.62
CA SER A 79 -13.07 -1.42 -35.53
C SER A 79 -11.86 -0.52 -35.30
N PHE A 80 -11.18 -0.62 -34.16
CA PHE A 80 -10.16 0.34 -33.73
C PHE A 80 -8.74 -0.16 -34.00
N LYS A 81 -7.84 0.75 -34.37
CA LYS A 81 -6.39 0.51 -34.31
C LYS A 81 -5.94 0.87 -32.90
N THR A 82 -5.18 0.00 -32.26
CA THR A 82 -4.74 0.16 -30.88
C THR A 82 -3.23 0.04 -30.80
N ILE A 83 -2.57 1.00 -30.15
CA ILE A 83 -1.13 0.96 -29.87
C ILE A 83 -0.93 0.75 -28.38
N PHE A 84 0.00 -0.13 -28.04
CA PHE A 84 0.44 -0.39 -26.67
C PHE A 84 1.83 0.22 -26.51
N ALA A 85 1.97 1.20 -25.62
CA ALA A 85 3.22 1.85 -25.28
C ALA A 85 3.61 1.44 -23.85
N GLU A 86 4.73 0.72 -23.71
CA GLU A 86 5.11 0.08 -22.46
C GLU A 86 6.56 0.35 -22.02
N ASP A 87 7.29 1.18 -22.76
CA ASP A 87 8.58 1.72 -22.35
C ASP A 87 8.45 3.19 -21.93
N ALA A 88 9.36 3.65 -21.06
CA ALA A 88 9.31 4.98 -20.48
C ALA A 88 9.37 6.11 -21.53
N ALA A 89 10.12 5.93 -22.62
CA ALA A 89 10.28 6.95 -23.66
C ALA A 89 8.98 7.13 -24.45
N SER A 90 8.38 6.02 -24.91
CA SER A 90 7.10 6.04 -25.63
C SER A 90 5.96 6.57 -24.74
N VAL A 91 5.88 6.13 -23.47
CA VAL A 91 4.88 6.61 -22.52
C VAL A 91 5.03 8.13 -22.28
N LYS A 92 6.25 8.62 -22.09
CA LYS A 92 6.53 10.06 -21.95
C LYS A 92 6.19 10.85 -23.22
N GLU A 93 6.44 10.29 -24.40
CA GLU A 93 6.06 10.93 -25.65
C GLU A 93 4.53 11.11 -25.76
N VAL A 94 3.76 10.06 -25.46
CA VAL A 94 2.29 10.08 -25.47
C VAL A 94 1.72 11.03 -24.41
N LEU A 95 2.14 10.88 -23.16
CA LEU A 95 1.50 11.55 -22.03
C LEU A 95 2.02 12.96 -21.79
N VAL A 96 3.25 13.29 -22.19
CA VAL A 96 3.87 14.59 -21.91
C VAL A 96 4.17 15.34 -23.21
N ASN A 97 5.10 14.85 -24.02
CA ASN A 97 5.67 15.60 -25.15
C ASN A 97 4.62 15.95 -26.21
N LYS A 98 3.75 14.99 -26.53
CA LYS A 98 2.64 15.13 -27.50
C LYS A 98 1.28 15.00 -26.85
N SER A 99 1.19 15.34 -25.56
CA SER A 99 -0.03 15.19 -24.75
C SER A 99 -1.30 15.79 -25.36
N ALA A 100 -1.19 16.85 -26.17
CA ALA A 100 -2.34 17.44 -26.88
C ALA A 100 -2.85 16.58 -28.05
N ASP A 101 -1.95 15.88 -28.75
CA ASP A 101 -2.29 15.03 -29.90
C ASP A 101 -3.05 13.77 -29.43
N TYR A 102 -2.65 13.25 -28.27
CA TYR A 102 -3.21 12.04 -27.65
C TYR A 102 -4.30 12.32 -26.61
N ALA A 103 -4.74 13.57 -26.45
CA ALA A 103 -5.66 13.93 -25.36
C ALA A 103 -7.08 13.38 -25.51
N GLY A 104 -7.47 12.82 -26.66
CA GLY A 104 -8.82 12.33 -26.91
C GLY A 104 -9.18 11.10 -26.09
N ARG A 105 -10.46 10.73 -26.10
CA ARG A 105 -10.99 9.46 -25.60
C ARG A 105 -11.62 8.69 -26.75
N PRO A 106 -11.51 7.34 -26.78
CA PRO A 106 -12.19 6.55 -27.79
C PRO A 106 -13.71 6.74 -27.72
N PRO A 107 -14.43 6.72 -28.85
CA PRO A 107 -15.87 6.87 -28.90
C PRO A 107 -16.60 5.57 -28.53
N PHE A 108 -16.22 4.97 -27.39
CA PHE A 108 -16.83 3.77 -26.85
C PHE A 108 -18.27 4.05 -26.40
N HIS A 109 -19.15 3.07 -26.59
CA HIS A 109 -20.56 3.24 -26.26
C HIS A 109 -20.74 3.32 -24.75
N SER A 110 -20.04 2.48 -24.00
CA SER A 110 -20.03 2.53 -22.53
C SER A 110 -19.67 3.92 -22.04
N PHE A 111 -18.59 4.53 -22.55
CA PHE A 111 -18.13 5.85 -22.13
C PHE A 111 -19.21 6.90 -22.33
N GLN A 112 -19.90 6.90 -23.47
CA GLN A 112 -20.99 7.86 -23.72
C GLN A 112 -22.20 7.60 -22.82
N MET A 113 -22.56 6.34 -22.61
CA MET A 113 -23.70 5.93 -21.80
C MET A 113 -23.52 6.26 -20.32
N THR A 114 -22.35 5.95 -19.76
CA THR A 114 -22.04 6.11 -18.33
C THR A 114 -21.67 7.54 -17.95
N THR A 115 -21.67 8.48 -18.89
CA THR A 115 -21.25 9.88 -18.64
C THR A 115 -22.21 10.91 -19.23
N LEU A 116 -23.46 10.51 -19.48
CA LEU A 116 -24.51 11.34 -20.06
C LEU A 116 -24.07 12.04 -21.38
N GLY A 117 -23.32 11.31 -22.22
CA GLY A 117 -22.80 11.80 -23.50
C GLY A 117 -21.41 12.41 -23.45
N GLY A 118 -20.53 11.97 -22.54
CA GLY A 118 -19.16 12.46 -22.44
C GLY A 118 -19.05 13.78 -21.69
N LYS A 119 -19.94 14.03 -20.73
CA LYS A 119 -20.01 15.26 -19.92
C LYS A 119 -19.21 15.19 -18.62
N ASP A 120 -18.46 14.11 -18.42
CA ASP A 120 -17.55 13.93 -17.29
C ASP A 120 -16.12 14.43 -17.60
N ILE A 121 -15.23 14.29 -16.63
CA ILE A 121 -13.83 14.71 -16.69
C ILE A 121 -12.93 13.55 -17.12
N ALA A 122 -13.24 12.32 -16.71
CA ALA A 122 -12.38 11.16 -16.92
C ALA A 122 -12.43 10.64 -18.38
N LEU A 123 -13.64 10.40 -18.89
CA LEU A 123 -13.97 9.77 -20.18
C LEU A 123 -14.49 10.77 -21.22
N GLY A 124 -14.79 12.01 -20.82
CA GLY A 124 -15.22 13.08 -21.69
C GLY A 124 -14.19 13.44 -22.77
N ASN A 125 -14.68 13.86 -23.94
CA ASN A 125 -13.85 14.16 -25.09
C ASN A 125 -13.09 15.48 -24.94
N TYR A 126 -11.83 15.50 -25.40
CA TYR A 126 -11.00 16.69 -25.28
C TYR A 126 -11.50 17.81 -26.20
N GLY A 127 -11.90 18.92 -25.59
CA GLY A 127 -12.42 20.08 -26.31
C GLY A 127 -12.59 21.28 -25.37
N PRO A 128 -13.14 22.41 -25.87
CA PRO A 128 -13.39 23.60 -25.07
C PRO A 128 -14.26 23.32 -23.83
N ALA A 129 -15.37 22.58 -24.00
CA ALA A 129 -16.25 22.17 -22.90
C ALA A 129 -15.48 21.39 -21.83
N TRP A 130 -14.84 20.29 -22.19
CA TRP A 130 -14.05 19.49 -21.23
C TRP A 130 -12.96 20.29 -20.52
N LYS A 131 -12.25 21.20 -21.22
CA LYS A 131 -11.25 22.07 -20.60
C LYS A 131 -11.87 23.00 -19.55
N PHE A 132 -13.04 23.56 -19.85
CA PHE A 132 -13.79 24.41 -18.94
C PHE A 132 -14.22 23.62 -17.70
N HIS A 133 -14.90 22.49 -17.87
CA HIS A 133 -15.34 21.63 -16.76
C HIS A 133 -14.20 21.15 -15.88
N ARG A 134 -13.12 20.66 -16.50
CA ARG A 134 -11.94 20.24 -15.75
C ARG A 134 -11.32 21.39 -14.96
N LYS A 135 -11.21 22.59 -15.55
CA LYS A 135 -10.69 23.77 -14.84
C LYS A 135 -11.56 24.10 -13.64
N LEU A 136 -12.88 24.10 -13.83
CA LEU A 136 -13.85 24.39 -12.78
C LEU A 136 -13.74 23.40 -11.61
N PHE A 137 -13.79 22.11 -11.91
CA PHE A 137 -13.63 21.02 -10.94
C PHE A 137 -12.30 21.14 -10.18
N MET A 138 -11.18 21.28 -10.89
CA MET A 138 -9.87 21.41 -10.24
C MET A 138 -9.76 22.68 -9.39
N THR A 139 -10.45 23.76 -9.76
CA THR A 139 -10.49 25.00 -8.97
C THR A 139 -11.27 24.79 -7.68
N ALA A 140 -12.44 24.13 -7.75
CA ALA A 140 -13.23 23.77 -6.58
C ALA A 140 -12.45 22.84 -5.63
N VAL A 141 -11.81 21.80 -6.17
CA VAL A 141 -10.96 20.88 -5.39
C VAL A 141 -9.79 21.61 -4.74
N ARG A 142 -9.09 22.50 -5.45
CA ARG A 142 -7.99 23.30 -4.86
C ARG A 142 -8.48 24.24 -3.76
N ARG A 143 -9.65 24.85 -3.94
CA ARG A 143 -10.25 25.71 -2.91
C ARG A 143 -10.55 24.91 -1.65
N TYR A 144 -11.12 23.72 -1.80
CA TYR A 144 -11.31 22.80 -0.69
C TYR A 144 -9.97 22.44 -0.04
N ILE A 145 -8.95 22.08 -0.85
CA ILE A 145 -7.61 21.71 -0.35
C ILE A 145 -6.89 22.86 0.37
N SER A 146 -7.21 24.11 0.04
CA SER A 146 -6.60 25.29 0.66
C SER A 146 -7.17 25.59 2.04
N ASP A 147 -8.33 25.03 2.39
CA ASP A 147 -8.91 25.11 3.73
C ASP A 147 -8.44 23.92 4.58
N GLN A 148 -7.21 24.05 5.09
CA GLN A 148 -6.56 22.98 5.85
C GLN A 148 -7.39 22.53 7.06
N GLN A 149 -8.02 23.47 7.78
CA GLN A 149 -8.83 23.15 8.96
C GLN A 149 -10.06 22.32 8.59
N LEU A 150 -10.76 22.68 7.50
CA LEU A 150 -11.93 21.94 7.04
C LEU A 150 -11.58 20.52 6.62
N ILE A 151 -10.48 20.34 5.90
CA ILE A 151 -9.98 19.03 5.45
C ILE A 151 -9.58 18.17 6.64
N GLU A 152 -8.70 18.71 7.50
CA GLU A 152 -8.19 17.97 8.65
C GLU A 152 -9.35 17.56 9.56
N ARG A 153 -10.32 18.43 9.80
CA ARG A 153 -11.53 18.08 10.56
C ARG A 153 -12.26 16.88 9.95
N ARG A 154 -12.61 16.96 8.65
CA ARG A 154 -13.38 15.89 7.98
C ARG A 154 -12.61 14.58 7.90
N MET A 155 -11.31 14.63 7.64
CA MET A 155 -10.47 13.43 7.60
C MET A 155 -10.26 12.85 9.00
N SER A 156 -9.96 13.68 10.00
CA SER A 156 -9.74 13.27 11.39
C SER A 156 -10.98 12.60 11.99
N GLU A 157 -12.18 13.07 11.66
CA GLU A 157 -13.42 12.45 12.10
C GLU A 157 -13.56 11.01 11.58
N GLN A 158 -13.33 10.78 10.28
CA GLN A 158 -13.41 9.43 9.72
C GLN A 158 -12.23 8.55 10.14
N ALA A 159 -11.01 9.11 10.21
CA ALA A 159 -9.84 8.41 10.72
C ALA A 159 -10.05 7.99 12.19
N THR A 160 -10.67 8.82 13.02
CA THR A 160 -11.03 8.45 14.40
C THR A 160 -11.97 7.24 14.43
N LYS A 161 -13.00 7.21 13.57
CA LYS A 161 -13.93 6.06 13.48
C LYS A 161 -13.20 4.79 13.03
N LEU A 162 -12.34 4.90 12.01
CA LEU A 162 -11.51 3.79 11.53
C LEU A 162 -10.61 3.23 12.64
N LEU A 163 -9.92 4.12 13.37
CA LEU A 163 -9.05 3.70 14.47
C LEU A 163 -9.84 3.06 15.62
N ARG A 164 -11.04 3.56 15.95
CA ARG A 164 -11.93 2.92 16.94
C ARG A 164 -12.32 1.52 16.51
N TYR A 165 -12.71 1.34 15.24
CA TYR A 165 -13.02 0.02 14.70
C TYR A 165 -11.83 -0.95 14.86
N PHE A 166 -10.59 -0.50 14.63
CA PHE A 166 -9.40 -1.31 14.88
C PHE A 166 -9.16 -1.59 16.37
N GLU A 167 -9.46 -0.65 17.26
CA GLU A 167 -9.39 -0.89 18.72
C GLU A 167 -10.38 -1.96 19.15
N ASP A 168 -11.59 -1.93 18.62
CA ASP A 168 -12.68 -2.86 18.93
C ASP A 168 -12.40 -4.29 18.47
N GLN A 169 -11.45 -4.50 17.55
CA GLN A 169 -11.01 -5.84 17.16
C GLN A 169 -10.14 -6.50 18.24
N GLU A 170 -9.61 -5.73 19.19
CA GLU A 170 -8.76 -6.19 20.30
C GLU A 170 -7.54 -7.05 19.86
N GLY A 171 -7.04 -6.82 18.63
CA GLY A 171 -5.94 -7.59 18.05
C GLY A 171 -6.36 -8.90 17.38
N SER A 172 -7.65 -9.17 17.23
CA SER A 172 -8.20 -10.27 16.43
C SER A 172 -8.00 -10.03 14.94
N ALA A 173 -8.02 -11.12 14.15
CA ALA A 173 -7.92 -11.04 12.70
C ALA A 173 -9.24 -10.52 12.09
N PHE A 174 -9.13 -9.61 11.13
CA PHE A 174 -10.28 -9.06 10.39
C PHE A 174 -9.87 -8.63 8.97
N ASP A 175 -10.84 -8.53 8.07
CA ASP A 175 -10.64 -7.98 6.72
C ASP A 175 -10.78 -6.44 6.76
N PRO A 176 -9.72 -5.67 6.41
CA PRO A 176 -9.77 -4.21 6.45
C PRO A 176 -10.52 -3.58 5.26
N SER A 177 -10.89 -4.35 4.24
CA SER A 177 -11.42 -3.86 2.96
C SER A 177 -12.63 -2.95 3.12
N GLN A 178 -13.67 -3.43 3.80
CA GLN A 178 -14.93 -2.71 3.92
C GLN A 178 -14.77 -1.41 4.73
N ILE A 179 -14.17 -1.49 5.92
CA ILE A 179 -14.05 -0.33 6.80
C ILE A 179 -13.15 0.77 6.20
N VAL A 180 -12.07 0.40 5.51
CA VAL A 180 -11.21 1.38 4.82
C VAL A 180 -11.97 2.02 3.67
N THR A 181 -12.70 1.24 2.88
CA THR A 181 -13.52 1.73 1.75
C THR A 181 -14.60 2.69 2.22
N GLU A 182 -15.38 2.32 3.25
CA GLU A 182 -16.41 3.18 3.83
C GLU A 182 -15.83 4.45 4.45
N SER A 183 -14.67 4.38 5.11
CA SER A 183 -14.03 5.55 5.73
C SER A 183 -13.64 6.59 4.70
N VAL A 184 -13.03 6.16 3.58
CA VAL A 184 -12.65 7.07 2.48
C VAL A 184 -13.92 7.56 1.76
N ALA A 185 -14.89 6.69 1.47
CA ALA A 185 -16.15 7.09 0.83
C ALA A 185 -16.89 8.17 1.62
N ASN A 186 -16.90 8.08 2.95
CA ASN A 186 -17.46 9.13 3.81
C ASN A 186 -16.73 10.48 3.68
N VAL A 187 -15.39 10.47 3.62
CA VAL A 187 -14.62 11.71 3.38
C VAL A 187 -15.03 12.32 2.05
N ILE A 188 -15.02 11.53 0.98
CA ILE A 188 -15.37 11.99 -0.37
C ILE A 188 -16.81 12.49 -0.45
N CYS A 189 -17.77 11.81 0.18
CA CYS A 189 -19.15 12.29 0.27
C CYS A 189 -19.22 13.68 0.90
N ARG A 190 -18.51 13.91 2.02
CA ARG A 190 -18.50 15.24 2.64
C ARG A 190 -17.80 16.28 1.77
N ILE A 191 -16.79 15.91 0.99
CA ILE A 191 -16.16 16.81 0.02
C ILE A 191 -17.14 17.17 -1.10
N ALA A 192 -17.83 16.18 -1.65
CA ALA A 192 -18.76 16.36 -2.75
C ALA A 192 -20.00 17.16 -2.32
N PHE A 193 -20.66 16.72 -1.25
CA PHE A 193 -22.01 17.11 -0.86
C PHE A 193 -22.07 18.00 0.42
N GLY A 194 -20.96 18.18 1.13
CA GLY A 194 -20.95 18.86 2.42
C GLY A 194 -21.57 18.01 3.54
N GLU A 195 -22.19 18.64 4.52
CA GLU A 195 -22.81 17.94 5.67
C GLU A 195 -24.17 17.29 5.35
N HIS A 196 -24.64 17.37 4.09
CA HIS A 196 -25.96 16.89 3.68
C HIS A 196 -25.99 15.40 3.34
N PHE A 197 -24.85 14.79 3.04
CA PHE A 197 -24.79 13.39 2.60
C PHE A 197 -23.55 12.70 3.17
N ASP A 198 -23.76 11.74 4.07
CA ASP A 198 -22.73 10.86 4.61
C ASP A 198 -23.31 9.47 4.92
N SER A 199 -22.55 8.59 5.58
CA SER A 199 -22.97 7.23 5.98
C SER A 199 -24.31 7.11 6.73
N SER A 200 -24.83 8.19 7.30
CA SER A 200 -26.15 8.20 7.96
C SER A 200 -27.31 8.38 6.98
N HIS A 201 -27.05 8.84 5.75
CA HIS A 201 -28.06 9.04 4.73
C HIS A 201 -28.55 7.70 4.17
N THR A 202 -29.85 7.57 3.92
CA THR A 202 -30.47 6.31 3.46
C THR A 202 -29.87 5.79 2.15
N ASP A 203 -29.55 6.71 1.25
CA ASP A 203 -29.06 6.39 -0.10
C ASP A 203 -27.55 6.18 -0.16
N PHE A 204 -26.79 6.47 0.91
CA PHE A 204 -25.32 6.35 0.90
C PHE A 204 -24.87 4.93 0.60
N GLN A 205 -25.43 3.95 1.31
CA GLN A 205 -25.06 2.55 1.14
C GLN A 205 -25.44 2.04 -0.25
N GLU A 206 -26.60 2.47 -0.78
CA GLU A 206 -26.99 2.11 -2.14
C GLU A 206 -26.00 2.68 -3.18
N LEU A 207 -25.67 3.97 -3.09
CA LEU A 207 -24.72 4.62 -4.00
C LEU A 207 -23.34 3.95 -3.97
N LEU A 208 -22.84 3.63 -2.76
CA LEU A 208 -21.56 2.96 -2.58
C LEU A 208 -21.58 1.54 -3.18
N GLN A 209 -22.62 0.74 -2.93
CA GLN A 209 -22.72 -0.62 -3.46
C GLN A 209 -22.88 -0.66 -4.99
N LEU A 210 -23.64 0.28 -5.56
CA LEU A 210 -23.74 0.44 -7.02
C LEU A 210 -22.36 0.70 -7.63
N ASN A 211 -21.58 1.62 -7.04
CA ASN A 211 -20.23 1.92 -7.49
C ASN A 211 -19.27 0.72 -7.32
N ILE A 212 -19.27 0.05 -6.17
CA ILE A 212 -18.48 -1.17 -5.94
C ILE A 212 -18.78 -2.21 -7.03
N SER A 213 -20.05 -2.37 -7.42
CA SER A 213 -20.43 -3.32 -8.48
C SER A 213 -19.81 -3.00 -9.85
N VAL A 214 -19.63 -1.71 -10.18
CA VAL A 214 -18.96 -1.27 -11.42
C VAL A 214 -17.49 -1.71 -11.41
N PHE A 215 -16.79 -1.55 -10.28
CA PHE A 215 -15.38 -1.89 -10.18
C PHE A 215 -15.10 -3.39 -10.05
N THR A 216 -16.05 -4.15 -9.50
CA THR A 216 -15.83 -5.56 -9.11
C THR A 216 -16.44 -6.60 -10.05
N ASP A 217 -17.39 -6.23 -10.92
CA ASP A 217 -18.04 -7.17 -11.84
C ASP A 217 -17.21 -7.43 -13.12
N ASP A 218 -16.30 -8.38 -13.05
CA ASP A 218 -15.38 -8.71 -14.14
C ASP A 218 -16.09 -9.22 -15.39
N GLU A 219 -17.15 -10.01 -15.22
CA GLU A 219 -17.89 -10.56 -16.35
C GLU A 219 -18.53 -9.42 -17.16
N MET A 220 -19.19 -8.48 -16.49
CA MET A 220 -19.74 -7.30 -17.14
C MET A 220 -18.64 -6.47 -17.80
N ASN A 221 -17.54 -6.19 -17.09
CA ASN A 221 -16.47 -5.32 -17.57
C ASN A 221 -15.74 -5.90 -18.80
N VAL A 222 -15.43 -7.19 -18.81
CA VAL A 222 -14.82 -7.87 -19.96
C VAL A 222 -15.76 -7.88 -21.16
N GLN A 223 -17.05 -8.17 -20.95
CA GLN A 223 -18.04 -8.16 -22.03
C GLN A 223 -18.22 -6.74 -22.60
N VAL A 224 -18.35 -5.72 -21.76
CA VAL A 224 -18.47 -4.32 -22.19
C VAL A 224 -17.23 -3.89 -22.98
N PHE A 225 -16.02 -4.17 -22.47
CA PHE A 225 -14.78 -3.85 -23.17
C PHE A 225 -14.70 -4.48 -24.57
N ALA A 226 -15.13 -5.74 -24.70
CA ALA A 226 -15.18 -6.43 -25.99
C ALA A 226 -16.21 -5.81 -26.93
N LEU A 227 -17.40 -5.47 -26.43
CA LEU A 227 -18.47 -4.85 -27.22
C LEU A 227 -18.10 -3.44 -27.69
N ASP A 228 -17.36 -2.67 -26.89
CA ASP A 228 -16.93 -1.32 -27.23
C ASP A 228 -15.97 -1.28 -28.43
N GLN A 229 -15.31 -2.40 -28.74
CA GLN A 229 -14.49 -2.50 -29.96
C GLN A 229 -15.34 -2.47 -31.24
N PHE A 230 -16.66 -2.63 -31.14
CA PHE A 230 -17.59 -2.68 -32.26
C PHE A 230 -18.66 -1.58 -32.12
N PRO A 231 -18.54 -0.44 -32.82
CA PRO A 231 -19.51 0.67 -32.72
C PRO A 231 -20.95 0.28 -33.04
N VAL A 232 -21.16 -0.79 -33.83
CA VAL A 232 -22.49 -1.34 -34.15
C VAL A 232 -23.14 -2.06 -32.97
N ALA A 233 -22.37 -2.49 -31.96
CA ALA A 233 -22.87 -3.25 -30.82
C ALA A 233 -23.91 -2.49 -30.00
N LYS A 234 -23.86 -1.14 -30.00
CA LYS A 234 -24.82 -0.28 -29.30
C LYS A 234 -26.27 -0.41 -29.77
N PHE A 235 -26.49 -0.94 -30.98
CA PHE A 235 -27.83 -1.14 -31.52
C PHE A 235 -28.45 -2.48 -31.12
N PHE A 236 -27.70 -3.35 -30.44
CA PHE A 236 -28.13 -4.67 -30.03
C PHE A 236 -28.35 -4.75 -28.51
N PRO A 237 -29.33 -5.54 -28.05
CA PRO A 237 -29.71 -5.59 -26.64
C PRO A 237 -28.80 -6.52 -25.81
N PHE A 238 -27.49 -6.26 -25.79
CA PHE A 238 -26.55 -7.04 -24.99
C PHE A 238 -26.85 -6.93 -23.49
N LYS A 239 -26.76 -8.04 -22.76
CA LYS A 239 -27.06 -8.09 -21.31
C LYS A 239 -26.09 -7.21 -20.52
N ALA A 240 -24.80 -7.23 -20.86
CA ALA A 240 -23.77 -6.44 -20.19
C ALA A 240 -24.05 -4.94 -20.26
N TYR A 241 -24.31 -4.38 -21.45
CA TYR A 241 -24.68 -2.97 -21.61
C TYR A 241 -25.94 -2.62 -20.81
N ARG A 242 -26.98 -3.45 -20.87
CA ARG A 242 -28.22 -3.20 -20.10
C ARG A 242 -27.99 -3.25 -18.59
N LYS A 243 -27.12 -4.13 -18.10
CA LYS A 243 -26.76 -4.21 -16.68
C LYS A 243 -26.04 -2.94 -16.25
N MET A 244 -24.99 -2.54 -16.98
CA MET A 244 -24.25 -1.31 -16.73
C MET A 244 -25.16 -0.07 -16.80
N GLN A 245 -26.03 0.01 -17.81
CA GLN A 245 -26.97 1.11 -17.96
C GLN A 245 -27.88 1.24 -16.74
N LYS A 246 -28.48 0.14 -16.25
CA LYS A 246 -29.33 0.17 -15.06
C LYS A 246 -28.61 0.66 -13.80
N ILE A 247 -27.35 0.30 -13.63
CA ILE A 247 -26.53 0.77 -12.52
C ILE A 247 -26.37 2.28 -12.60
N PHE A 248 -25.95 2.80 -13.76
CA PHE A 248 -25.74 4.24 -13.95
C PHE A 248 -27.03 5.06 -13.94
N ASP A 249 -28.14 4.53 -14.46
CA ASP A 249 -29.45 5.18 -14.35
C ASP A 249 -29.82 5.40 -12.87
N ARG A 250 -29.60 4.38 -12.02
CA ARG A 250 -29.86 4.48 -10.58
C ARG A 250 -28.90 5.43 -9.87
N ILE A 251 -27.61 5.40 -10.19
CA ILE A 251 -26.62 6.36 -9.68
C ILE A 251 -27.06 7.79 -10.00
N PHE A 252 -27.41 8.07 -11.26
CA PHE A 252 -27.82 9.40 -11.68
C PHE A 252 -29.15 9.85 -11.06
N GLU A 253 -30.07 8.93 -10.77
CA GLU A 253 -31.29 9.25 -10.00
C GLU A 253 -30.97 9.74 -8.59
N ILE A 254 -30.09 9.03 -7.87
CA ILE A 254 -29.66 9.41 -6.50
C ILE A 254 -28.99 10.79 -6.55
N LEU A 255 -28.00 10.97 -7.44
CA LEU A 255 -27.28 12.23 -7.56
C LEU A 255 -28.18 13.41 -7.97
N ARG A 256 -29.18 13.17 -8.82
CA ARG A 256 -30.19 14.18 -9.17
C ARG A 256 -31.03 14.58 -7.96
N SER A 257 -31.39 13.63 -7.09
CA SER A 257 -32.11 13.96 -5.85
C SER A 257 -31.27 14.84 -4.96
N GLN A 258 -30.02 14.44 -4.73
CA GLN A 258 -29.08 15.18 -3.89
C GLN A 258 -28.79 16.59 -4.43
N LEU A 259 -28.64 16.73 -5.75
CA LEU A 259 -28.46 18.04 -6.37
C LEU A 259 -29.66 18.96 -6.10
N ARG A 260 -30.89 18.49 -6.34
CA ARG A 260 -32.12 19.29 -6.12
C ARG A 260 -32.30 19.72 -4.66
N GLU A 261 -32.00 18.82 -3.73
CA GLU A 261 -32.07 19.12 -2.29
C GLU A 261 -31.09 20.23 -1.92
N GLN A 262 -29.86 20.15 -2.42
CA GLN A 262 -28.83 21.15 -2.14
C GLN A 262 -29.11 22.47 -2.84
N GLU A 263 -29.64 22.47 -4.06
CA GLU A 263 -30.08 23.69 -4.75
C GLU A 263 -31.15 24.45 -3.97
N THR A 264 -32.11 23.72 -3.40
CA THR A 264 -33.18 24.32 -2.60
C THR A 264 -32.66 24.95 -1.30
N ALA A 265 -31.62 24.35 -0.71
CA ALA A 265 -30.99 24.83 0.51
C ALA A 265 -29.82 25.80 0.28
N PHE A 266 -29.46 26.09 -0.98
CA PHE A 266 -28.24 26.83 -1.30
C PHE A 266 -28.36 28.32 -0.98
N ASP A 267 -27.46 28.84 -0.14
CA ASP A 267 -27.27 30.28 0.07
C ASP A 267 -26.01 30.77 -0.66
N PRO A 268 -26.13 31.57 -1.74
CA PRO A 268 -24.98 32.11 -2.48
C PRO A 268 -24.05 33.01 -1.66
N LYS A 269 -24.53 33.54 -0.52
CA LYS A 269 -23.77 34.41 0.38
C LYS A 269 -23.01 33.63 1.44
N ALA A 270 -23.39 32.39 1.71
CA ALA A 270 -22.72 31.54 2.69
C ALA A 270 -21.32 31.11 2.20
N ALA A 271 -20.49 30.67 3.16
CA ALA A 271 -19.23 30.03 2.83
C ALA A 271 -19.51 28.70 2.10
N VAL A 272 -18.75 28.45 1.04
CA VAL A 272 -18.89 27.22 0.24
C VAL A 272 -17.91 26.19 0.79
N GLU A 273 -18.44 25.10 1.34
CA GLU A 273 -17.66 24.03 1.98
C GLU A 273 -17.71 22.69 1.22
N SER A 274 -18.30 22.66 0.02
CA SER A 274 -18.45 21.45 -0.80
C SER A 274 -18.21 21.72 -2.29
N LEU A 275 -17.96 20.64 -3.04
CA LEU A 275 -17.87 20.70 -4.50
C LEU A 275 -19.20 21.14 -5.11
N THR A 276 -20.34 20.56 -4.68
CA THR A 276 -21.66 20.95 -5.19
C THR A 276 -21.90 22.44 -4.97
N GLY A 277 -21.67 22.96 -3.76
CA GLY A 277 -21.84 24.38 -3.47
C GLY A 277 -20.92 25.27 -4.31
N SER A 278 -19.72 24.79 -4.66
CA SER A 278 -18.80 25.52 -5.54
C SER A 278 -19.33 25.57 -6.96
N LEU A 279 -19.84 24.47 -7.49
CA LEU A 279 -20.42 24.39 -8.82
C LEU A 279 -21.72 25.19 -8.92
N LEU A 280 -22.57 25.17 -7.90
CA LEU A 280 -23.79 25.99 -7.82
C LEU A 280 -23.48 27.49 -7.78
N LYS A 281 -22.46 27.89 -6.99
CA LYS A 281 -22.01 29.30 -6.97
C LYS A 281 -21.57 29.77 -8.36
N GLU A 282 -20.81 28.93 -9.06
CA GLU A 282 -20.32 29.23 -10.41
C GLU A 282 -21.44 29.24 -11.46
N ARG A 283 -22.46 28.38 -11.30
CA ARG A 283 -23.70 28.40 -12.10
C ARG A 283 -24.41 29.74 -11.98
N ILE A 284 -24.65 30.22 -10.76
CA ILE A 284 -25.31 31.52 -10.51
C ILE A 284 -24.44 32.68 -11.02
N ALA A 285 -23.12 32.60 -10.86
CA ALA A 285 -22.22 33.62 -11.39
C ALA A 285 -22.28 33.70 -12.93
N ALA A 286 -22.30 32.54 -13.60
CA ALA A 286 -22.35 32.46 -15.06
C ALA A 286 -23.65 33.03 -15.66
N GLU A 287 -24.78 32.91 -14.96
CA GLU A 287 -26.08 33.47 -15.38
C GLU A 287 -26.04 35.01 -15.51
N ASN A 288 -25.11 35.67 -14.81
CA ASN A 288 -24.99 37.13 -14.77
C ASN A 288 -23.92 37.70 -15.72
N GLU A 289 -23.25 36.86 -16.53
CA GLU A 289 -22.15 37.27 -17.41
C GLU A 289 -22.54 37.41 -18.89
N VAL A 290 -21.74 38.16 -19.67
CA VAL A 290 -21.90 38.24 -21.14
C VAL A 290 -21.59 36.87 -21.75
N GLY A 291 -22.54 36.30 -22.50
CA GLY A 291 -22.49 34.91 -22.96
C GLY A 291 -23.09 33.89 -21.98
N ALA A 292 -23.95 34.34 -21.06
CA ALA A 292 -24.60 33.54 -20.02
C ALA A 292 -25.20 32.22 -20.55
N GLU A 293 -25.89 32.22 -21.70
CA GLU A 293 -26.51 30.99 -22.23
C GLU A 293 -25.49 29.89 -22.55
N GLU A 294 -24.35 30.25 -23.16
CA GLU A 294 -23.31 29.26 -23.50
C GLU A 294 -22.65 28.69 -22.23
N LYS A 295 -22.30 29.55 -21.27
CA LYS A 295 -21.72 29.11 -19.98
C LYS A 295 -22.72 28.33 -19.13
N ALA A 296 -23.99 28.73 -19.09
CA ALA A 296 -25.04 28.02 -18.39
C ALA A 296 -25.28 26.62 -19.00
N SER A 297 -25.20 26.48 -20.32
CA SER A 297 -25.26 25.16 -20.98
C SER A 297 -24.11 24.23 -20.58
N LEU A 298 -22.92 24.81 -20.36
CA LEU A 298 -21.74 24.14 -19.80
C LEU A 298 -21.77 24.08 -18.26
N LEU A 299 -22.93 24.27 -17.63
CA LEU A 299 -23.14 24.08 -16.19
C LEU A 299 -24.47 23.39 -15.93
N SER A 300 -25.01 22.67 -16.94
CA SER A 300 -26.25 21.91 -16.80
C SER A 300 -26.16 20.82 -15.73
N ASP A 301 -27.30 20.32 -15.30
CA ASP A 301 -27.37 19.27 -14.27
C ASP A 301 -26.53 18.06 -14.64
N ASP A 302 -26.57 17.62 -15.91
CA ASP A 302 -25.78 16.48 -16.35
C ASP A 302 -24.27 16.69 -16.12
N TYR A 303 -23.76 17.91 -16.30
CA TYR A 303 -22.35 18.20 -16.05
C TYR A 303 -22.03 18.23 -14.55
N ILE A 304 -22.91 18.78 -13.72
CA ILE A 304 -22.72 18.78 -12.26
C ILE A 304 -22.81 17.35 -11.72
N ILE A 305 -23.82 16.58 -12.12
CA ILE A 305 -24.01 15.19 -11.72
C ILE A 305 -22.78 14.34 -12.08
N ASN A 306 -22.26 14.46 -13.31
CA ASN A 306 -21.04 13.75 -13.69
C ASN A 306 -19.81 14.22 -12.90
N ALA A 307 -19.69 15.51 -12.59
CA ALA A 307 -18.59 15.99 -11.75
C ALA A 307 -18.67 15.44 -10.32
N LEU A 308 -19.89 15.27 -9.78
CA LEU A 308 -20.10 14.65 -8.47
C LEU A 308 -19.82 13.15 -8.50
N GLU A 309 -20.24 12.45 -9.56
CA GLU A 309 -19.93 11.03 -9.73
C GLU A 309 -18.42 10.77 -9.94
N ASP A 310 -17.75 11.60 -10.75
CA ASP A 310 -16.30 11.55 -10.92
C ASP A 310 -15.57 11.78 -9.60
N MET A 311 -16.06 12.70 -8.76
CA MET A 311 -15.51 12.92 -7.41
C MET A 311 -15.73 11.69 -6.52
N PHE A 312 -16.96 11.19 -6.46
CA PHE A 312 -17.33 10.07 -5.61
C PHE A 312 -16.62 8.79 -6.02
N SER A 313 -16.92 8.29 -7.21
CA SER A 313 -16.45 7.01 -7.76
C SER A 313 -14.92 6.92 -7.78
N ALA A 314 -14.23 7.91 -8.36
CA ALA A 314 -12.77 7.87 -8.45
C ALA A 314 -12.09 8.17 -7.11
N GLY A 315 -12.69 9.03 -6.28
CA GLY A 315 -12.13 9.46 -5.00
C GLY A 315 -12.07 8.34 -3.98
N TYR A 316 -13.17 7.61 -3.78
CA TYR A 316 -13.20 6.60 -2.71
C TYR A 316 -12.40 5.36 -3.10
N GLU A 317 -12.62 4.85 -4.31
CA GLU A 317 -12.14 3.53 -4.73
C GLU A 317 -10.61 3.51 -4.89
N THR A 318 -10.04 4.54 -5.53
CA THR A 318 -8.59 4.56 -5.79
C THR A 318 -7.76 4.78 -4.53
N THR A 319 -8.21 5.66 -3.63
CA THR A 319 -7.56 5.93 -2.35
C THR A 319 -7.70 4.72 -1.41
N SER A 320 -8.90 4.14 -1.27
CA SER A 320 -9.11 2.97 -0.39
C SER A 320 -8.28 1.76 -0.84
N THR A 321 -8.24 1.49 -2.14
CA THR A 321 -7.45 0.39 -2.70
C THR A 321 -5.94 0.64 -2.54
N THR A 322 -5.47 1.89 -2.66
CA THR A 322 -4.07 2.22 -2.35
C THR A 322 -3.73 2.02 -0.88
N LEU A 323 -4.61 2.40 0.05
CA LEU A 323 -4.42 2.15 1.49
C LEU A 323 -4.37 0.65 1.80
N ARG A 324 -5.22 -0.16 1.15
CA ARG A 324 -5.20 -1.62 1.28
C ARG A 324 -3.89 -2.22 0.77
N TRP A 325 -3.38 -1.75 -0.37
CA TRP A 325 -2.04 -2.12 -0.85
C TRP A 325 -0.94 -1.75 0.15
N ALA A 326 -0.98 -0.53 0.71
CA ALA A 326 -0.02 -0.09 1.71
C ALA A 326 -0.04 -0.98 2.95
N ILE A 327 -1.23 -1.32 3.48
CA ILE A 327 -1.38 -2.26 4.60
C ILE A 327 -0.80 -3.63 4.25
N ALA A 328 -1.14 -4.18 3.08
CA ALA A 328 -0.63 -5.48 2.63
C ALA A 328 0.91 -5.49 2.57
N TYR A 329 1.53 -4.48 1.97
CA TYR A 329 2.99 -4.37 1.93
C TYR A 329 3.61 -4.19 3.32
N LEU A 330 3.02 -3.37 4.18
CA LEU A 330 3.56 -3.12 5.52
C LEU A 330 3.52 -4.37 6.42
N VAL A 331 2.56 -5.26 6.24
CA VAL A 331 2.51 -6.57 6.93
C VAL A 331 3.69 -7.46 6.52
N HIS A 332 4.11 -7.41 5.26
CA HIS A 332 5.34 -8.10 4.79
C HIS A 332 6.62 -7.42 5.27
N HIS A 333 6.56 -6.13 5.60
CA HIS A 333 7.71 -5.28 5.89
C HIS A 333 7.63 -4.63 7.28
N PRO A 334 7.68 -5.41 8.37
CA PRO A 334 7.59 -4.89 9.73
C PRO A 334 8.73 -3.90 10.08
N GLU A 335 9.88 -4.00 9.43
CA GLU A 335 10.98 -3.02 9.51
C GLU A 335 10.58 -1.64 8.98
N CYS A 336 9.79 -1.59 7.90
CA CYS A 336 9.26 -0.34 7.37
C CYS A 336 8.26 0.29 8.34
N GLN A 337 7.40 -0.53 8.97
CA GLN A 337 6.49 -0.06 10.01
C GLN A 337 7.26 0.57 11.18
N ARG A 338 8.30 -0.11 11.69
CA ARG A 338 9.13 0.40 12.80
C ARG A 338 9.78 1.74 12.48
N GLU A 339 10.33 1.89 11.27
CA GLU A 339 10.99 3.14 10.88
C GLU A 339 9.99 4.30 10.75
N ILE A 340 8.80 4.04 10.18
CA ILE A 340 7.72 5.04 10.14
C ILE A 340 7.29 5.43 11.56
N GLN A 341 7.09 4.44 12.42
CA GLN A 341 6.65 4.64 13.80
C GLN A 341 7.69 5.43 14.63
N ARG A 342 8.98 5.15 14.46
CA ARG A 342 10.08 5.93 15.06
C ARG A 342 10.05 7.39 14.61
N GLN A 343 9.95 7.62 13.30
CA GLN A 343 9.87 8.98 12.75
C GLN A 343 8.61 9.73 13.25
N LEU A 344 7.48 9.04 13.33
CA LEU A 344 6.24 9.59 13.88
C LEU A 344 6.40 9.97 15.37
N ASP A 345 7.06 9.14 16.17
CA ASP A 345 7.30 9.42 17.59
C ASP A 345 8.24 10.62 17.78
N GLU A 346 9.25 10.77 16.93
CA GLU A 346 10.22 11.88 16.98
C GLU A 346 9.60 13.22 16.56
N VAL A 347 8.77 13.23 15.52
CA VAL A 347 8.22 14.47 14.94
C VAL A 347 6.92 14.89 15.62
N VAL A 348 6.04 13.92 15.94
CA VAL A 348 4.67 14.18 16.41
C VAL A 348 4.55 13.93 17.91
N GLY A 349 5.28 12.95 18.45
CA GLY A 349 5.13 12.50 19.84
C GLY A 349 3.87 11.67 20.05
N LYS A 350 3.50 11.43 21.31
CA LYS A 350 2.33 10.59 21.70
C LYS A 350 1.09 11.37 22.09
N ASP A 351 1.21 12.69 22.28
CA ASP A 351 0.15 13.52 22.87
C ASP A 351 -0.88 14.02 21.85
N ARG A 352 -0.60 13.88 20.55
CA ARG A 352 -1.49 14.29 19.46
C ARG A 352 -1.36 13.36 18.25
N MET A 353 -2.35 13.43 17.35
CA MET A 353 -2.28 12.75 16.06
C MET A 353 -1.50 13.59 15.02
N PRO A 354 -0.91 12.96 13.99
CA PRO A 354 -0.24 13.67 12.90
C PRO A 354 -1.21 14.54 12.09
N GLY A 355 -0.82 15.78 11.79
CA GLY A 355 -1.56 16.73 10.93
C GLY A 355 -0.85 16.99 9.60
N LEU A 356 -1.42 17.83 8.74
CA LEU A 356 -0.82 18.14 7.44
C LEU A 356 0.43 19.00 7.56
N ASP A 357 0.57 19.78 8.63
CA ASP A 357 1.78 20.55 8.94
C ASP A 357 2.99 19.64 9.25
N ASP A 358 2.75 18.40 9.70
CA ASP A 358 3.82 17.43 9.96
C ASP A 358 4.33 16.76 8.68
N ARG A 359 3.53 16.79 7.60
CA ARG A 359 3.79 16.04 6.38
C ARG A 359 5.19 16.28 5.79
N PRO A 360 5.70 17.53 5.67
CA PRO A 360 7.05 17.76 5.16
C PRO A 360 8.15 17.08 5.98
N ASN A 361 7.93 16.88 7.28
CA ASN A 361 8.87 16.28 8.22
C ASN A 361 8.69 14.76 8.36
N LEU A 362 7.77 14.15 7.60
CA LEU A 362 7.48 12.71 7.62
C LEU A 362 7.80 12.03 6.28
N PRO A 363 9.05 12.12 5.77
CA PRO A 363 9.42 11.57 4.47
C PRO A 363 9.26 10.05 4.38
N GLN A 364 9.37 9.30 5.48
CA GLN A 364 9.23 7.84 5.44
C GLN A 364 7.78 7.42 5.16
N VAL A 365 6.80 8.13 5.75
CA VAL A 365 5.37 7.92 5.44
C VAL A 365 5.11 8.20 3.96
N GLN A 366 5.59 9.33 3.46
CA GLN A 366 5.40 9.74 2.07
C GLN A 366 6.07 8.79 1.08
N ALA A 367 7.29 8.35 1.38
CA ALA A 367 8.02 7.37 0.57
C ALA A 367 7.32 6.01 0.52
N THR A 368 6.70 5.60 1.63
CA THR A 368 5.91 4.36 1.72
C THR A 368 4.64 4.45 0.87
N ILE A 369 3.97 5.60 0.88
CA ILE A 369 2.83 5.88 0.00
C ILE A 369 3.27 5.84 -1.47
N MET A 370 4.39 6.47 -1.80
CA MET A 370 4.92 6.48 -3.17
C MET A 370 5.24 5.06 -3.67
N GLU A 371 5.87 4.23 -2.83
CA GLU A 371 6.18 2.85 -3.20
C GLU A 371 4.93 1.98 -3.30
N SER A 372 3.94 2.20 -2.44
CA SER A 372 2.63 1.53 -2.51
C SER A 372 1.88 1.92 -3.79
N LEU A 373 1.94 3.18 -4.21
CA LEU A 373 1.38 3.65 -5.48
C LEU A 373 2.11 3.05 -6.69
N ARG A 374 3.43 2.89 -6.61
CA ARG A 374 4.25 2.31 -7.69
C ARG A 374 3.96 0.83 -7.91
N LEU A 375 3.91 0.04 -6.83
CA LEU A 375 3.77 -1.42 -6.89
C LEU A 375 2.31 -1.88 -6.90
N GLY A 376 1.46 -1.20 -6.14
CA GLY A 376 0.01 -1.42 -6.14
C GLY A 376 -0.62 -0.98 -7.47
N ASN A 377 -0.15 0.15 -8.01
CA ASN A 377 -0.55 0.76 -9.28
C ASN A 377 -2.00 0.46 -9.68
N VAL A 378 -2.94 1.07 -8.94
CA VAL A 378 -4.38 0.80 -8.98
C VAL A 378 -4.96 0.85 -10.40
N VAL A 379 -4.38 1.67 -11.27
CA VAL A 379 -4.74 1.79 -12.69
C VAL A 379 -3.50 1.44 -13.52
N GLU A 380 -3.30 0.13 -13.78
CA GLU A 380 -2.07 -0.40 -14.39
C GLU A 380 -1.70 0.29 -15.72
N ALA A 381 -2.70 0.54 -16.55
CA ALA A 381 -2.57 1.32 -17.77
C ALA A 381 -3.44 2.58 -17.66
N ALA A 382 -2.91 3.72 -18.10
CA ALA A 382 -3.71 4.93 -18.16
C ALA A 382 -4.99 4.68 -18.98
N LEU A 383 -6.09 5.32 -18.58
CA LEU A 383 -7.35 5.25 -19.33
C LEU A 383 -7.09 5.47 -20.83
N PRO A 384 -7.74 4.71 -21.74
CA PRO A 384 -7.42 4.73 -23.16
C PRO A 384 -7.35 6.15 -23.74
N HIS A 385 -6.24 6.47 -24.38
CA HIS A 385 -6.04 7.72 -25.10
C HIS A 385 -6.46 7.55 -26.57
N TYR A 386 -6.80 8.66 -27.23
CA TYR A 386 -7.23 8.65 -28.62
C TYR A 386 -6.62 9.82 -29.38
N THR A 387 -6.05 9.54 -30.54
CA THR A 387 -5.37 10.55 -31.35
C THR A 387 -6.36 11.47 -32.07
N LEU A 388 -6.26 12.77 -31.82
CA LEU A 388 -7.13 13.80 -32.40
C LEU A 388 -6.73 14.20 -33.83
N LYS A 389 -5.51 13.88 -34.24
CA LYS A 389 -4.94 14.13 -35.58
C LYS A 389 -3.86 13.09 -35.91
N ASP A 390 -3.44 13.03 -37.17
CA ASP A 390 -2.25 12.28 -37.57
C ASP A 390 -1.02 12.80 -36.80
N THR A 391 -0.25 11.90 -36.22
CA THR A 391 0.95 12.19 -35.41
C THR A 391 1.96 11.05 -35.52
N THR A 392 2.99 11.05 -34.67
CA THR A 392 4.02 10.00 -34.61
C THR A 392 4.32 9.57 -33.18
N LEU A 393 4.82 8.35 -33.02
CA LEU A 393 5.28 7.79 -31.74
C LEU A 393 6.55 6.98 -31.98
N ALA A 394 7.66 7.33 -31.33
CA ALA A 394 8.97 6.71 -31.53
C ALA A 394 9.37 6.61 -33.03
N GLY A 395 9.05 7.65 -33.81
CA GLY A 395 9.30 7.71 -35.26
C GLY A 395 8.30 6.94 -36.13
N TYR A 396 7.41 6.13 -35.56
CA TYR A 396 6.33 5.46 -36.29
C TYR A 396 5.17 6.40 -36.58
N ARG A 397 4.45 6.14 -37.67
CA ARG A 397 3.21 6.84 -37.99
C ARG A 397 2.10 6.41 -37.03
N VAL A 398 1.37 7.39 -36.50
CA VAL A 398 0.12 7.15 -35.75
C VAL A 398 -1.00 7.97 -36.41
N PRO A 399 -1.88 7.34 -37.19
CA PRO A 399 -2.99 8.05 -37.82
C PRO A 399 -3.94 8.61 -36.77
N LYS A 400 -4.71 9.64 -37.13
CA LYS A 400 -5.92 10.04 -36.42
C LYS A 400 -6.79 8.81 -36.16
N ASP A 401 -7.59 8.90 -35.10
CA ASP A 401 -8.56 7.88 -34.76
C ASP A 401 -7.94 6.54 -34.34
N THR A 402 -6.78 6.60 -33.68
CA THR A 402 -6.04 5.47 -33.10
C THR A 402 -6.12 5.50 -31.58
N VAL A 403 -6.48 4.37 -30.98
CA VAL A 403 -6.48 4.15 -29.53
C VAL A 403 -5.04 3.92 -29.09
N VAL A 404 -4.64 4.51 -27.96
CA VAL A 404 -3.32 4.33 -27.37
C VAL A 404 -3.46 3.97 -25.90
N VAL A 405 -2.85 2.85 -25.52
CA VAL A 405 -2.78 2.34 -24.16
C VAL A 405 -1.36 2.60 -23.65
N ALA A 406 -1.23 3.50 -22.67
CA ALA A 406 0.03 3.76 -21.99
C ALA A 406 0.10 2.88 -20.73
N ASN A 407 0.91 1.83 -20.79
CA ASN A 407 1.06 0.87 -19.70
C ASN A 407 2.01 1.44 -18.63
N LEU A 408 1.45 1.97 -17.55
CA LEU A 408 2.20 2.61 -16.46
C LEU A 408 2.92 1.56 -15.61
N MET A 409 2.28 0.41 -15.39
CA MET A 409 2.83 -0.71 -14.63
C MET A 409 4.09 -1.26 -15.29
N ALA A 410 4.11 -1.34 -16.62
CA ALA A 410 5.31 -1.72 -17.35
C ALA A 410 6.50 -0.79 -17.10
N VAL A 411 6.26 0.53 -17.00
CA VAL A 411 7.31 1.52 -16.70
C VAL A 411 7.74 1.42 -15.23
N HIS A 412 6.78 1.25 -14.31
CA HIS A 412 7.05 1.10 -12.88
C HIS A 412 7.79 -0.20 -12.55
N MET A 413 7.64 -1.23 -13.38
CA MET A 413 8.31 -2.52 -13.22
C MET A 413 9.56 -2.68 -14.12
N ASP A 414 9.96 -1.65 -14.87
CA ASP A 414 11.10 -1.73 -15.79
C ASP A 414 12.43 -1.65 -15.02
N PRO A 415 13.29 -2.68 -15.09
CA PRO A 415 14.59 -2.67 -14.41
C PRO A 415 15.57 -1.61 -14.98
N SER A 416 15.31 -1.07 -16.18
CA SER A 416 16.06 0.08 -16.70
C SER A 416 15.66 1.41 -16.07
N CYS A 417 14.50 1.46 -15.40
CA CYS A 417 13.97 2.64 -14.73
C CYS A 417 14.08 2.54 -13.20
N TRP A 418 14.02 1.32 -12.65
CA TRP A 418 13.94 1.07 -11.22
C TRP A 418 14.85 -0.08 -10.81
N GLU A 419 15.69 0.13 -9.79
CA GLU A 419 16.48 -0.94 -9.19
C GLU A 419 15.59 -1.90 -8.39
N ASN A 420 15.73 -3.20 -8.65
CA ASN A 420 14.91 -4.26 -8.05
C ASN A 420 13.41 -3.90 -8.07
N PRO A 421 12.80 -3.76 -9.26
CA PRO A 421 11.50 -3.13 -9.43
C PRO A 421 10.37 -3.86 -8.68
N ALA A 422 10.49 -5.16 -8.43
CA ALA A 422 9.48 -5.94 -7.72
C ALA A 422 9.59 -5.86 -6.19
N ALA A 423 10.72 -5.38 -5.65
CA ALA A 423 10.91 -5.25 -4.22
C ALA A 423 10.25 -3.97 -3.69
N PHE A 424 9.45 -4.11 -2.63
CA PHE A 424 8.90 -2.97 -1.90
C PHE A 424 10.00 -2.30 -1.10
N ASN A 425 10.47 -1.14 -1.58
CA ASN A 425 11.54 -0.40 -0.93
C ASN A 425 11.22 1.10 -0.90
N PRO A 426 10.61 1.61 0.18
CA PRO A 426 10.36 3.04 0.33
C PRO A 426 11.62 3.92 0.25
N ARG A 427 12.79 3.43 0.69
CA ARG A 427 14.03 4.24 0.71
C ARG A 427 14.45 4.74 -0.66
N ARG A 428 14.00 4.12 -1.76
CA ARG A 428 14.28 4.61 -3.13
C ARG A 428 13.71 5.99 -3.43
N HIS A 429 12.72 6.43 -2.65
CA HIS A 429 12.10 7.75 -2.76
C HIS A 429 12.68 8.76 -1.77
N ILE A 430 13.77 8.42 -1.08
CA ILE A 430 14.44 9.27 -0.10
C ILE A 430 15.90 9.45 -0.55
N ASP A 431 16.39 10.69 -0.57
CA ASP A 431 17.79 10.99 -0.90
C ASP A 431 18.73 10.83 0.29
N ALA A 432 20.02 11.10 0.08
CA ALA A 432 21.06 10.96 1.10
C ALA A 432 20.86 11.92 2.29
N ASP A 433 20.14 13.02 2.10
CA ASP A 433 19.84 14.02 3.14
C ASP A 433 18.53 13.69 3.89
N GLY A 434 17.93 12.53 3.60
CA GLY A 434 16.67 12.10 4.18
C GLY A 434 15.44 12.81 3.60
N GLN A 435 15.58 13.55 2.50
CA GLN A 435 14.49 14.29 1.87
C GLN A 435 13.78 13.47 0.79
N LEU A 436 12.51 13.78 0.54
CA LEU A 436 11.70 13.06 -0.43
C LEU A 436 12.10 13.41 -1.88
N ILE A 437 12.37 12.40 -2.69
CA ILE A 437 12.65 12.55 -4.12
C ILE A 437 11.33 12.77 -4.87
N THR A 438 11.06 14.00 -5.27
CA THR A 438 9.77 14.36 -5.89
C THR A 438 9.73 14.24 -7.41
N ASN A 439 10.88 14.12 -8.09
CA ASN A 439 11.01 14.25 -9.55
C ASN A 439 11.71 13.06 -10.24
N SER A 440 11.33 11.82 -9.96
CA SER A 440 11.97 10.63 -10.55
C SER A 440 11.65 10.37 -12.04
N GLY A 441 10.81 11.20 -12.69
CA GLY A 441 10.56 11.23 -14.14
C GLY A 441 9.79 10.02 -14.72
N ASN A 442 9.99 8.83 -14.14
CA ASN A 442 9.38 7.56 -14.49
C ASN A 442 8.33 7.11 -13.45
N PHE A 443 8.13 7.89 -12.39
CA PHE A 443 7.06 7.70 -11.42
C PHE A 443 5.79 8.40 -11.89
N LEU A 444 4.82 7.59 -12.31
CA LEU A 444 3.60 8.04 -13.01
C LEU A 444 2.30 7.43 -12.42
N PRO A 445 2.13 7.29 -11.10
CA PRO A 445 0.91 6.67 -10.53
C PRO A 445 -0.37 7.48 -10.80
N PHE A 446 -0.23 8.77 -11.09
CA PHE A 446 -1.33 9.68 -11.42
C PHE A 446 -1.36 10.06 -12.92
N SER A 447 -0.67 9.28 -13.78
CA SER A 447 -0.42 9.60 -15.18
C SER A 447 0.33 10.95 -15.33
N ALA A 448 0.29 11.59 -16.51
CA ALA A 448 0.93 12.88 -16.76
C ALA A 448 0.23 13.72 -17.85
N GLY A 449 0.68 14.98 -17.96
CA GLY A 449 0.29 15.94 -19.02
C GLY A 449 -1.17 16.38 -18.97
N ARG A 450 -1.78 16.55 -20.15
CA ARG A 450 -3.12 17.16 -20.26
C ARG A 450 -4.22 16.39 -19.54
N ARG A 451 -4.04 15.07 -19.37
CA ARG A 451 -4.99 14.14 -18.73
C ARG A 451 -4.50 13.61 -17.38
N VAL A 452 -3.52 14.29 -16.74
CA VAL A 452 -3.07 13.96 -15.38
C VAL A 452 -4.26 13.86 -14.42
N CYS A 453 -4.17 13.04 -13.38
CA CYS A 453 -5.27 12.91 -12.40
C CYS A 453 -5.72 14.28 -11.87
N ALA A 454 -7.04 14.53 -11.86
CA ALA A 454 -7.60 15.77 -11.33
C ALA A 454 -7.57 15.81 -9.79
N GLY A 455 -7.63 14.64 -9.14
CA GLY A 455 -7.65 14.46 -7.70
C GLY A 455 -6.30 14.18 -7.04
N GLU A 456 -5.17 14.26 -7.78
CA GLU A 456 -3.83 13.88 -7.25
C GLU A 456 -3.50 14.56 -5.91
N ALA A 457 -3.76 15.87 -5.82
CA ALA A 457 -3.46 16.63 -4.61
C ALA A 457 -4.30 16.16 -3.41
N LEU A 458 -5.59 15.86 -3.63
CA LEU A 458 -6.50 15.34 -2.61
C LEU A 458 -6.09 13.93 -2.17
N ALA A 459 -5.84 13.03 -3.12
CA ALA A 459 -5.43 11.66 -2.82
C ALA A 459 -4.14 11.62 -1.98
N LYS A 460 -3.15 12.47 -2.30
CA LYS A 460 -1.91 12.58 -1.50
C LYS A 460 -2.16 13.01 -0.05
N VAL A 461 -3.15 13.86 0.19
CA VAL A 461 -3.54 14.31 1.53
C VAL A 461 -4.25 13.17 2.28
N GLU A 462 -5.23 12.52 1.65
CA GLU A 462 -5.97 11.38 2.23
C GLU A 462 -5.04 10.23 2.61
N LEU A 463 -4.19 9.79 1.66
CA LEU A 463 -3.25 8.70 1.87
C LEU A 463 -2.31 9.00 3.03
N PHE A 464 -1.84 10.25 3.13
CA PHE A 464 -0.97 10.67 4.22
C PHE A 464 -1.68 10.63 5.58
N ILE A 465 -2.86 11.25 5.69
CA ILE A 465 -3.59 11.30 6.97
C ILE A 465 -3.99 9.91 7.43
N PHE A 466 -4.65 9.12 6.58
CA PHE A 466 -5.08 7.77 6.97
C PHE A 466 -3.90 6.87 7.34
N LEU A 467 -2.84 6.83 6.50
CA LEU A 467 -1.70 5.95 6.77
C LEU A 467 -0.93 6.39 8.02
N SER A 468 -0.66 7.70 8.17
CA SER A 468 0.04 8.21 9.35
C SER A 468 -0.75 7.98 10.63
N TRP A 469 -2.08 8.16 10.63
CA TRP A 469 -2.93 7.91 11.80
C TRP A 469 -2.97 6.43 12.19
N MET A 470 -3.14 5.55 11.19
CA MET A 470 -3.10 4.11 11.39
C MET A 470 -1.78 3.67 12.02
N LEU A 471 -0.65 4.10 11.44
CA LEU A 471 0.68 3.73 11.93
C LEU A 471 1.08 4.47 13.21
N HIS A 472 0.51 5.65 13.49
CA HIS A 472 0.72 6.36 14.75
C HIS A 472 0.15 5.57 15.94
N LYS A 473 -0.98 4.87 15.72
CA LYS A 473 -1.70 4.17 16.80
C LYS A 473 -1.53 2.65 16.78
N PHE A 474 -1.25 2.03 15.63
CA PHE A 474 -1.22 0.57 15.47
C PHE A 474 0.03 0.04 14.76
N THR A 475 0.32 -1.22 15.02
CA THR A 475 1.19 -2.08 14.19
C THR A 475 0.32 -3.14 13.53
N PHE A 476 0.48 -3.31 12.23
CA PHE A 476 -0.22 -4.33 11.45
C PHE A 476 0.58 -5.63 11.43
N LEU A 477 -0.08 -6.71 11.80
CA LEU A 477 0.46 -8.07 11.82
C LEU A 477 -0.34 -8.96 10.87
N PRO A 478 0.26 -10.06 10.40
CA PRO A 478 -0.49 -11.07 9.65
C PRO A 478 -1.62 -11.67 10.51
N GLN A 479 -2.64 -12.22 9.85
CA GLN A 479 -3.78 -12.86 10.51
C GLN A 479 -3.33 -13.90 11.55
N GLU A 480 -2.30 -14.66 11.19
CA GLU A 480 -1.59 -15.65 11.99
C GLU A 480 -0.10 -15.50 11.70
N ASP A 481 0.75 -15.80 12.68
CA ASP A 481 2.19 -15.66 12.50
C ASP A 481 2.68 -16.56 11.36
N GLY A 482 3.41 -15.98 10.40
CA GLY A 482 3.86 -16.65 9.19
C GLY A 482 2.85 -16.69 8.03
N VAL A 483 1.58 -16.28 8.22
CA VAL A 483 0.56 -16.25 7.16
C VAL A 483 0.41 -14.85 6.58
N LEU A 484 1.30 -14.52 5.64
CA LEU A 484 1.35 -13.21 5.01
C LEU A 484 0.24 -13.02 3.95
N PRO A 485 -0.29 -11.79 3.76
CA PRO A 485 -1.23 -11.48 2.68
C PRO A 485 -0.69 -11.86 1.30
N ASP A 486 -1.54 -12.35 0.40
CA ASP A 486 -1.15 -12.50 -0.99
C ASP A 486 -1.07 -11.12 -1.66
N ILE A 487 0.14 -10.75 -2.09
CA ILE A 487 0.44 -9.49 -2.77
C ILE A 487 0.28 -9.60 -4.30
N LYS A 488 -0.20 -10.73 -4.81
CA LYS A 488 -0.66 -10.84 -6.21
C LYS A 488 -1.88 -9.94 -6.41
N GLY A 489 -1.80 -9.09 -7.42
CA GLY A 489 -2.90 -8.20 -7.76
C GLY A 489 -4.02 -8.95 -8.47
N VAL A 490 -5.26 -8.69 -8.07
CA VAL A 490 -6.48 -9.12 -8.75
C VAL A 490 -6.91 -7.99 -9.69
N ASN A 491 -6.83 -8.22 -11.00
CA ASN A 491 -7.20 -7.21 -11.99
C ASN A 491 -8.68 -7.29 -12.29
N ARG A 492 -9.38 -6.22 -11.96
CA ARG A 492 -10.77 -5.97 -12.32
C ARG A 492 -10.80 -4.70 -13.17
N PHE A 493 -11.76 -3.79 -12.94
CA PHE A 493 -11.65 -2.45 -13.52
C PHE A 493 -10.41 -1.70 -13.00
N THR A 494 -10.11 -1.86 -11.72
CA THR A 494 -8.86 -1.46 -11.05
C THR A 494 -8.12 -2.70 -10.54
N ARG A 495 -6.85 -2.51 -10.16
CA ARG A 495 -6.01 -3.54 -9.57
C ARG A 495 -6.12 -3.53 -8.04
N PHE A 496 -6.73 -4.58 -7.49
CA PHE A 496 -6.90 -4.78 -6.05
C PHE A 496 -5.82 -5.70 -5.48
N PRO A 497 -5.45 -5.55 -4.20
CA PRO A 497 -4.83 -6.67 -3.49
C PRO A 497 -5.81 -7.84 -3.40
N ALA A 498 -5.30 -9.07 -3.37
CA ALA A 498 -6.13 -10.23 -3.04
C ALA A 498 -6.81 -10.03 -1.68
N PRO A 499 -8.01 -10.59 -1.43
CA PRO A 499 -8.64 -10.52 -0.10
C PRO A 499 -7.70 -11.06 0.98
N PHE A 500 -7.53 -10.31 2.08
CA PHE A 500 -6.62 -10.67 3.16
C PHE A 500 -7.17 -10.23 4.50
N GLN A 501 -6.77 -10.92 5.58
CA GLN A 501 -7.02 -10.49 6.94
C GLN A 501 -5.72 -10.04 7.62
N ILE A 502 -5.86 -9.15 8.59
CA ILE A 502 -4.76 -8.64 9.42
C ILE A 502 -5.19 -8.56 10.89
N ARG A 503 -4.20 -8.47 11.77
CA ARG A 503 -4.39 -8.02 13.15
C ARG A 503 -3.83 -6.62 13.31
N ALA A 504 -4.60 -5.71 13.88
CA ALA A 504 -4.14 -4.37 14.25
C ALA A 504 -3.87 -4.32 15.75
N VAL A 505 -2.59 -4.18 16.15
CA VAL A 505 -2.19 -4.17 17.57
C VAL A 505 -1.83 -2.75 17.99
N LYS A 506 -2.48 -2.25 19.04
CA LYS A 506 -2.27 -0.88 19.55
C LYS A 506 -0.84 -0.68 20.03
N ARG A 507 -0.18 0.36 19.53
CA ARG A 507 1.16 0.79 19.94
C ARG A 507 1.12 1.27 21.40
N GLY A 508 2.12 0.87 22.20
CA GLY A 508 2.19 1.23 23.63
C GLY A 508 1.57 0.23 24.61
N LYS A 509 0.82 -0.78 24.14
CA LYS A 509 0.84 -2.09 24.81
C LYS A 509 2.08 -2.78 24.27
N ASP A 510 3.09 -3.03 25.10
CA ASP A 510 4.36 -3.67 24.74
C ASP A 510 4.26 -4.62 23.53
N ILE A 511 4.48 -4.10 22.32
CA ILE A 511 4.65 -4.90 21.11
C ILE A 511 6.14 -5.20 21.07
N ALA A 512 6.55 -6.13 21.92
CA ALA A 512 7.80 -6.81 21.70
C ALA A 512 7.51 -8.03 20.81
N PHE A 513 8.38 -8.26 19.84
CA PHE A 513 8.19 -9.30 18.85
C PHE A 513 8.60 -10.65 19.51
N GLY A 514 7.72 -11.65 19.44
CA GLY A 514 8.00 -13.05 19.83
C GLY A 514 7.27 -13.55 21.09
N ASN A 515 6.26 -14.41 20.90
CA ASN A 515 5.62 -15.31 21.90
C ASN A 515 5.26 -14.74 23.29
N TYR A 516 4.11 -14.06 23.43
CA TYR A 516 3.61 -13.56 24.72
C TYR A 516 2.27 -14.14 25.15
N GLY A 517 2.33 -15.38 25.65
CA GLY A 517 1.29 -15.90 26.53
C GLY A 517 1.24 -15.16 27.89
N PRO A 518 0.23 -15.45 28.73
CA PRO A 518 0.10 -14.90 30.09
C PRO A 518 1.37 -15.05 30.94
N ALA A 519 2.11 -16.15 30.76
CA ALA A 519 3.40 -16.42 31.36
C ALA A 519 4.40 -15.27 31.15
N TRP A 520 4.63 -14.86 29.89
CA TRP A 520 5.61 -13.81 29.61
C TRP A 520 5.23 -12.45 30.21
N LYS A 521 3.94 -12.09 30.21
CA LYS A 521 3.50 -10.80 30.78
C LYS A 521 3.75 -10.74 32.30
N PHE A 522 3.52 -11.85 32.99
CA PHE A 522 3.83 -12.00 34.40
C PHE A 522 5.35 -11.93 34.64
N HIS A 523 6.14 -12.62 33.82
CA HIS A 523 7.60 -12.62 33.93
C HIS A 523 8.26 -11.29 33.63
N ARG A 524 7.84 -10.60 32.56
CA ARG A 524 8.36 -9.27 32.28
C ARG A 524 8.01 -8.30 33.42
N LYS A 525 6.83 -8.42 34.01
CA LYS A 525 6.47 -7.61 35.19
C LYS A 525 7.40 -7.92 36.36
N LEU A 526 7.66 -9.20 36.65
CA LEU A 526 8.60 -9.64 37.70
C LEU A 526 10.03 -9.15 37.44
N PHE A 527 10.59 -9.45 36.27
CA PHE A 527 11.92 -9.02 35.85
C PHE A 527 12.05 -7.50 35.91
N MET A 528 11.12 -6.74 35.34
CA MET A 528 11.17 -5.27 35.38
C MET A 528 11.00 -4.71 36.79
N THR A 529 10.26 -5.39 37.68
CA THR A 529 10.12 -4.99 39.08
C THR A 529 11.42 -5.26 39.84
N ALA A 530 12.02 -6.42 39.65
CA ALA A 530 13.29 -6.80 40.27
C ALA A 530 14.47 -5.97 39.73
N VAL A 531 14.51 -5.71 38.42
CA VAL A 531 15.47 -4.79 37.78
C VAL A 531 15.27 -3.37 38.31
N ARG A 532 14.04 -2.85 38.40
CA ARG A 532 13.82 -1.53 39.01
C ARG A 532 14.29 -1.52 40.47
N LYS A 533 14.04 -2.55 41.25
CA LYS A 533 14.47 -2.58 42.65
C LYS A 533 16.00 -2.60 42.81
N ASN A 534 16.73 -3.27 41.90
CA ASN A 534 18.18 -3.44 41.99
C ASN A 534 19.02 -2.45 41.12
N ILE A 535 18.43 -1.84 40.09
CA ILE A 535 19.10 -0.90 39.17
C ILE A 535 18.67 0.56 39.43
N SER A 536 17.49 0.82 40.02
CA SER A 536 17.08 2.20 40.37
C SER A 536 17.78 2.74 41.61
N ASP A 537 18.47 1.89 42.37
CA ASP A 537 19.36 2.31 43.43
C ASP A 537 20.70 2.74 42.80
N GLN A 538 20.77 4.04 42.47
CA GLN A 538 21.94 4.63 41.82
C GLN A 538 23.22 4.43 42.63
N GLU A 539 23.14 4.46 43.96
CA GLU A 539 24.31 4.32 44.84
C GLU A 539 24.90 2.90 44.74
N LEU A 540 24.04 1.87 44.76
CA LEU A 540 24.46 0.47 44.65
C LEU A 540 25.10 0.14 43.30
N VAL A 541 24.54 0.67 42.21
CA VAL A 541 25.08 0.47 40.85
C VAL A 541 26.41 1.22 40.68
N GLU A 542 26.49 2.46 41.17
CA GLU A 542 27.72 3.25 41.15
C GLU A 542 28.84 2.61 41.96
N GLU A 543 28.53 2.01 43.12
CA GLU A 543 29.50 1.26 43.92
C GLU A 543 30.09 0.08 43.13
N ARG A 544 29.23 -0.73 42.51
CA ARG A 544 29.63 -1.92 41.74
C ARG A 544 30.48 -1.58 40.53
N ILE A 545 30.11 -0.53 39.80
CA ILE A 545 30.89 -0.01 38.67
C ILE A 545 32.22 0.55 39.17
N SER A 546 32.21 1.31 40.27
CA SER A 546 33.42 1.92 40.85
C SER A 546 34.42 0.87 41.32
N GLU A 547 33.96 -0.26 41.86
CA GLU A 547 34.83 -1.36 42.27
C GLU A 547 35.52 -2.03 41.08
N GLN A 548 34.80 -2.29 39.99
CA GLN A 548 35.40 -2.83 38.76
C GLN A 548 36.33 -1.83 38.09
N ALA A 549 35.97 -0.54 38.08
CA ALA A 549 36.83 0.52 37.55
C ALA A 549 38.17 0.59 38.31
N LYS A 550 38.15 0.47 39.65
CA LYS A 550 39.38 0.41 40.46
C LYS A 550 40.23 -0.82 40.12
N ARG A 551 39.62 -1.98 39.94
CA ARG A 551 40.34 -3.21 39.53
C ARG A 551 40.97 -3.09 38.15
N LEU A 552 40.25 -2.49 37.21
CA LEU A 552 40.72 -2.22 35.85
C LEU A 552 41.91 -1.24 35.86
N LEU A 553 41.81 -0.16 36.65
CA LEU A 553 42.90 0.80 36.82
C LEU A 553 44.15 0.15 37.43
N GLN A 554 43.99 -0.67 38.46
CA GLN A 554 45.10 -1.43 39.05
C GLN A 554 45.74 -2.38 38.02
N TYR A 555 44.92 -3.10 37.24
CA TYR A 555 45.41 -3.99 36.19
C TYR A 555 46.20 -3.23 35.12
N PHE A 556 45.76 -2.02 34.75
CA PHE A 556 46.47 -1.15 33.80
C PHE A 556 47.79 -0.61 34.38
N GLU A 557 47.81 -0.25 35.66
CA GLU A 557 49.04 0.16 36.36
C GLU A 557 50.08 -0.98 36.41
N ASP A 558 49.62 -2.22 36.64
CA ASP A 558 50.47 -3.41 36.70
C ASP A 558 51.17 -3.74 35.37
N GLN A 559 50.66 -3.21 34.24
CA GLN A 559 51.30 -3.36 32.93
C GLN A 559 52.59 -2.54 32.79
N LYS A 560 52.85 -1.59 33.70
CA LYS A 560 54.09 -0.79 33.78
C LYS A 560 54.50 -0.17 32.43
N GLY A 561 53.52 0.32 31.67
CA GLY A 561 53.73 0.98 30.38
C GLY A 561 54.08 0.05 29.21
N LYS A 562 53.96 -1.27 29.36
CA LYS A 562 54.08 -2.22 28.25
C LYS A 562 52.78 -2.27 27.44
N GLY A 563 52.89 -2.51 26.14
CA GLY A 563 51.72 -2.78 25.30
C GLY A 563 51.06 -4.11 25.67
N PHE A 564 49.74 -4.11 25.81
CA PHE A 564 48.92 -5.29 26.12
C PHE A 564 47.55 -5.14 25.44
N ASP A 565 46.81 -6.25 25.30
CA ASP A 565 45.44 -6.23 24.79
C ASP A 565 44.45 -6.06 25.95
N PRO A 566 43.70 -4.95 26.03
CA PRO A 566 42.76 -4.72 27.11
C PRO A 566 41.40 -5.39 26.88
N SER A 567 41.15 -5.99 25.71
CA SER A 567 39.82 -6.44 25.29
C SER A 567 39.22 -7.46 26.28
N GLN A 568 40.02 -8.44 26.70
CA GLN A 568 39.58 -9.47 27.63
C GLN A 568 39.25 -8.89 29.02
N ILE A 569 40.15 -8.09 29.61
CA ILE A 569 39.92 -7.53 30.95
C ILE A 569 38.77 -6.52 30.98
N LEU A 570 38.53 -5.79 29.89
CA LEU A 570 37.37 -4.91 29.74
C LEU A 570 36.07 -5.71 29.67
N MET A 571 36.03 -6.78 28.87
CA MET A 571 34.88 -7.68 28.78
C MET A 571 34.60 -8.35 30.13
N GLU A 572 35.62 -8.87 30.81
CA GLU A 572 35.50 -9.48 32.15
C GLU A 572 34.99 -8.47 33.19
N SER A 573 35.45 -7.21 33.13
CA SER A 573 35.01 -6.16 34.04
C SER A 573 33.53 -5.82 33.85
N VAL A 574 33.09 -5.67 32.60
CA VAL A 574 31.67 -5.41 32.27
C VAL A 574 30.81 -6.61 32.64
N ALA A 575 31.24 -7.82 32.28
CA ALA A 575 30.54 -9.05 32.63
C ALA A 575 30.41 -9.21 34.16
N ASN A 576 31.44 -8.86 34.93
CA ASN A 576 31.38 -8.90 36.40
C ASN A 576 30.39 -7.90 37.01
N VAL A 577 30.24 -6.70 36.44
CA VAL A 577 29.18 -5.77 36.90
C VAL A 577 27.80 -6.40 36.68
N ILE A 578 27.56 -6.97 35.50
CA ILE A 578 26.27 -7.59 35.15
C ILE A 578 26.03 -8.82 36.02
N CYS A 579 27.02 -9.69 36.18
CA CYS A 579 26.93 -10.86 37.05
C CYS A 579 26.69 -10.48 38.51
N ARG A 580 27.25 -9.38 39.01
CA ARG A 580 26.97 -8.90 40.37
C ARG A 580 25.55 -8.37 40.51
N ILE A 581 25.01 -7.73 39.48
CA ILE A 581 23.59 -7.33 39.42
C ILE A 581 22.67 -8.55 39.40
N MET A 582 23.04 -9.57 38.61
CA MET A 582 22.22 -10.77 38.47
C MET A 582 22.26 -11.64 39.73
N PHE A 583 23.46 -11.96 40.21
CA PHE A 583 23.72 -13.02 41.18
C PHE A 583 24.21 -12.51 42.54
N GLY A 584 24.55 -11.23 42.68
CA GLY A 584 25.05 -10.65 43.96
C GLY A 584 26.47 -11.03 44.34
N LYS A 585 27.15 -11.89 43.58
CA LYS A 585 28.55 -12.28 43.82
C LYS A 585 29.46 -11.77 42.71
N LEU A 586 30.68 -11.40 43.08
CA LEU A 586 31.79 -11.27 42.13
C LEU A 586 32.14 -12.67 41.63
N PHE A 587 32.16 -12.85 40.32
CA PHE A 587 32.83 -14.01 39.77
C PHE A 587 34.33 -13.71 39.78
N ASP A 588 35.09 -14.60 40.39
CA ASP A 588 36.52 -14.60 40.15
C ASP A 588 36.74 -14.81 38.65
N SER A 589 37.61 -13.99 38.05
CA SER A 589 38.02 -14.16 36.66
C SER A 589 38.62 -15.55 36.42
N SER A 590 39.11 -16.25 37.45
CA SER A 590 39.53 -17.66 37.35
C SER A 590 38.43 -18.69 37.63
N HIS A 591 37.17 -18.29 37.86
CA HIS A 591 36.07 -19.24 38.08
C HIS A 591 35.75 -19.98 36.78
N PRO A 592 35.79 -21.34 36.76
CA PRO A 592 35.59 -22.13 35.55
C PRO A 592 34.28 -21.80 34.81
N ASP A 593 33.16 -21.72 35.53
CA ASP A 593 31.85 -21.43 34.94
C ASP A 593 31.74 -20.01 34.35
N PHE A 594 32.50 -19.05 34.88
CA PHE A 594 32.49 -17.68 34.37
C PHE A 594 33.28 -17.58 33.06
N GLN A 595 34.46 -18.21 33.02
CA GLN A 595 35.28 -18.28 31.80
C GLN A 595 34.57 -19.07 30.70
N GLU A 596 33.96 -20.22 31.04
CA GLU A 596 33.22 -21.03 30.07
C GLU A 596 32.00 -20.26 29.51
N ARG A 597 31.26 -19.52 30.34
CA ARG A 597 30.15 -18.69 29.88
C ARG A 597 30.61 -17.53 28.99
N LEU A 598 31.72 -16.89 29.35
CA LEU A 598 32.29 -15.80 28.56
C LEU A 598 32.77 -16.31 27.19
N ASP A 599 33.39 -17.49 27.14
CA ASP A 599 33.84 -18.14 25.91
C ASP A 599 32.66 -18.54 25.00
N ILE A 600 31.59 -19.12 25.57
CA ILE A 600 30.37 -19.46 24.82
C ILE A 600 29.74 -18.20 24.20
N ASN A 601 29.60 -17.13 24.99
CA ASN A 601 29.07 -15.86 24.49
C ASN A 601 29.96 -15.24 23.41
N ASN A 602 31.27 -15.17 23.66
CA ASN A 602 32.21 -14.62 22.70
C ASN A 602 32.15 -15.39 21.38
N ARG A 603 32.09 -16.73 21.43
CA ARG A 603 31.96 -17.56 20.25
C ARG A 603 30.64 -17.33 19.52
N ALA A 604 29.53 -17.19 20.23
CA ALA A 604 28.24 -16.87 19.64
C ALA A 604 28.25 -15.53 18.88
N PHE A 605 28.99 -14.52 19.37
CA PHE A 605 29.09 -13.22 18.71
C PHE A 605 30.19 -13.11 17.64
N THR A 606 31.24 -13.93 17.72
CA THR A 606 32.43 -13.78 16.85
C THR A 606 32.54 -14.85 15.77
N ASP A 607 31.88 -16.00 15.91
CA ASP A 607 31.88 -17.07 14.91
C ASP A 607 30.92 -16.75 13.75
N THR A 608 31.36 -15.83 12.90
CA THR A 608 30.61 -15.39 11.71
C THR A 608 30.29 -16.53 10.75
N GLU A 609 31.12 -17.58 10.73
CA GLU A 609 30.88 -18.74 9.87
C GLU A 609 29.70 -19.57 10.39
N LEU A 610 29.71 -19.91 11.68
CA LEU A 610 28.58 -20.58 12.33
C LEU A 610 27.28 -19.76 12.19
N ASN A 611 27.34 -18.46 12.48
CA ASN A 611 26.19 -17.56 12.40
C ASN A 611 25.63 -17.44 10.96
N SER A 612 26.50 -17.37 9.96
CA SER A 612 26.08 -17.33 8.56
C SER A 612 25.43 -18.64 8.10
N GLN A 613 25.92 -19.79 8.60
CA GLN A 613 25.35 -21.11 8.30
C GLN A 613 23.97 -21.26 8.95
N VAL A 614 23.81 -20.89 10.22
CA VAL A 614 22.51 -20.90 10.91
C VAL A 614 21.51 -19.97 10.20
N LEU A 615 21.90 -18.72 9.91
CA LEU A 615 21.05 -17.75 9.21
C LEU A 615 20.64 -18.21 7.80
N MET A 616 21.56 -18.88 7.08
CA MET A 616 21.26 -19.47 5.78
C MET A 616 20.26 -20.62 5.90
N LEU A 617 20.42 -21.48 6.90
CA LEU A 617 19.55 -22.63 7.14
C LEU A 617 18.15 -22.22 7.62
N ASP A 618 18.04 -21.12 8.38
CA ASP A 618 16.75 -20.58 8.84
C ASP A 618 15.83 -20.08 7.72
N ASN A 619 16.39 -19.77 6.54
CA ASN A 619 15.60 -19.50 5.33
C ASN A 619 14.88 -20.74 4.78
N PHE A 620 15.18 -21.93 5.31
CA PHE A 620 14.58 -23.20 4.91
C PHE A 620 13.93 -23.88 6.14
N PRO A 621 12.61 -23.74 6.34
CA PRO A 621 11.92 -24.21 7.56
C PRO A 621 12.08 -25.70 7.90
N ILE A 622 12.45 -26.53 6.91
CA ILE A 622 12.69 -27.96 7.09
C ILE A 622 14.11 -28.28 7.59
N ALA A 623 15.06 -27.35 7.42
CA ALA A 623 16.47 -27.56 7.73
C ALA A 623 16.72 -27.90 9.20
N LYS A 624 15.91 -27.35 10.12
CA LYS A 624 15.95 -27.64 11.57
C LYS A 624 15.69 -29.10 11.95
N TYR A 625 15.11 -29.90 11.05
CA TYR A 625 14.85 -31.32 11.27
C TYR A 625 15.97 -32.23 10.74
N PHE A 626 16.99 -31.65 10.10
CA PHE A 626 18.16 -32.36 9.60
C PHE A 626 19.37 -32.12 10.51
N PRO A 627 20.27 -33.11 10.66
CA PRO A 627 21.40 -33.05 11.59
C PRO A 627 22.55 -32.18 11.04
N PHE A 628 22.27 -30.91 10.74
CA PHE A 628 23.30 -29.96 10.33
C PHE A 628 24.23 -29.67 11.50
N LYS A 629 25.55 -29.74 11.24
CA LYS A 629 26.59 -29.50 12.24
C LYS A 629 26.47 -28.11 12.89
N ALA A 630 26.01 -27.11 12.14
CA ALA A 630 25.78 -25.76 12.64
C ALA A 630 24.70 -25.74 13.74
N TYR A 631 23.51 -26.28 13.48
CA TYR A 631 22.45 -26.40 14.49
C TYR A 631 22.84 -27.30 15.67
N GLN A 632 23.64 -28.35 15.45
CA GLN A 632 24.16 -29.18 16.54
C GLN A 632 25.12 -28.40 17.44
N THR A 633 26.02 -27.62 16.84
CA THR A 633 26.99 -26.80 17.58
C THR A 633 26.30 -25.69 18.36
N GLU A 634 25.33 -25.00 17.74
CA GLU A 634 24.50 -23.98 18.41
C GLU A 634 23.70 -24.59 19.57
N LYS A 635 23.12 -25.77 19.36
CA LYS A 635 22.40 -26.50 20.40
C LYS A 635 23.29 -26.91 21.56
N GLU A 636 24.48 -27.47 21.29
CA GLU A 636 25.45 -27.85 22.34
C GLU A 636 25.88 -26.63 23.17
N MET A 637 26.15 -25.50 22.51
CA MET A 637 26.47 -24.24 23.20
C MET A 637 25.32 -23.75 24.06
N THR A 638 24.08 -23.85 23.55
CA THR A 638 22.87 -23.47 24.29
C THR A 638 22.68 -24.39 25.50
N ASP A 639 22.66 -25.70 25.31
CA ASP A 639 22.46 -26.70 26.38
C ASP A 639 23.49 -26.50 27.51
N ARG A 640 24.75 -26.23 27.16
CA ARG A 640 25.81 -25.97 28.14
C ARG A 640 25.62 -24.66 28.91
N MET A 641 25.16 -23.60 28.24
CA MET A 641 24.84 -22.32 28.88
C MET A 641 23.69 -22.48 29.89
N PHE A 642 22.65 -23.24 29.52
CA PHE A 642 21.53 -23.57 30.42
C PHE A 642 22.01 -24.37 31.64
N GLU A 643 22.89 -25.35 31.45
CA GLU A 643 23.44 -26.15 32.55
C GLU A 643 24.18 -25.30 33.60
N ILE A 644 25.01 -24.34 33.14
CA ILE A 644 25.73 -23.41 34.03
C ILE A 644 24.74 -22.57 34.84
N LEU A 645 23.71 -22.03 34.20
CA LEU A 645 22.68 -21.21 34.85
C LEU A 645 21.85 -22.03 35.85
N HIS A 646 21.51 -23.28 35.52
CA HIS A 646 20.84 -24.20 36.44
C HIS A 646 21.64 -24.43 37.72
N ASN A 647 22.94 -24.68 37.59
CA ASN A 647 23.80 -24.93 38.75
C ASN A 647 23.89 -23.67 39.63
N GLN A 648 24.04 -22.49 39.02
CA GLN A 648 24.09 -21.22 39.74
C GLN A 648 22.81 -20.93 40.51
N ILE A 649 21.64 -21.09 39.88
CA ILE A 649 20.35 -20.87 40.56
C ILE A 649 20.16 -21.83 41.72
N ARG A 650 20.48 -23.13 41.56
CA ARG A 650 20.38 -24.12 42.63
C ARG A 650 21.28 -23.81 43.82
N GLU A 651 22.48 -23.27 43.57
CA GLU A 651 23.35 -22.81 44.66
C GLU A 651 22.77 -21.61 45.40
N GLN A 652 22.15 -20.68 44.68
CA GLN A 652 21.52 -19.51 45.29
C GLN A 652 20.24 -19.85 46.05
N GLU A 653 19.44 -20.78 45.54
CA GLU A 653 18.28 -21.31 46.25
C GLU A 653 18.66 -21.93 47.60
N LYS A 654 19.77 -22.70 47.65
CA LYS A 654 20.27 -23.28 48.90
C LYS A 654 20.75 -22.23 49.91
N ALA A 655 21.23 -21.09 49.43
CA ALA A 655 21.75 -20.00 50.25
C ALA A 655 20.71 -18.88 50.49
N PHE A 656 19.49 -19.04 49.99
CA PHE A 656 18.47 -18.00 50.02
C PHE A 656 17.84 -17.88 51.40
N ASP A 657 17.94 -16.69 52.00
CA ASP A 657 17.25 -16.32 53.24
C ASP A 657 16.14 -15.30 52.93
N PRO A 658 14.85 -15.66 53.11
CA PRO A 658 13.72 -14.77 52.79
C PRO A 658 13.64 -13.51 53.68
N GLU A 659 14.28 -13.51 54.85
CA GLU A 659 14.34 -12.38 55.78
C GLU A 659 15.55 -11.45 55.56
N ALA A 660 16.54 -11.88 54.77
CA ALA A 660 17.69 -11.06 54.42
C ALA A 660 17.34 -9.96 53.39
N GLU A 661 18.15 -8.90 53.38
CA GLU A 661 18.05 -7.85 52.36
C GLU A 661 18.49 -8.41 50.99
N ILE A 662 17.67 -8.17 49.96
CA ILE A 662 17.90 -8.70 48.61
C ILE A 662 18.59 -7.63 47.78
N GLU A 663 19.84 -7.92 47.41
CA GLU A 663 20.70 -7.01 46.65
C GLU A 663 20.93 -7.46 45.20
N ASN A 664 20.25 -8.51 44.74
CA ASN A 664 20.45 -9.05 43.38
C ASN A 664 19.16 -9.56 42.73
N LEU A 665 19.22 -9.72 41.41
CA LEU A 665 18.08 -10.09 40.57
C LEU A 665 17.56 -11.50 40.89
N THR A 666 18.46 -12.49 41.01
CA THR A 666 18.08 -13.88 41.30
C THR A 666 17.39 -13.99 42.65
N GLY A 667 17.91 -13.37 43.70
CA GLY A 667 17.27 -13.33 45.01
C GLY A 667 15.89 -12.66 44.98
N SER A 668 15.71 -11.65 44.12
CA SER A 668 14.41 -11.01 43.92
C SER A 668 13.41 -11.96 43.24
N LEU A 669 13.87 -12.72 42.24
CA LEU A 669 13.06 -13.74 41.56
C LEU A 669 12.72 -14.92 42.49
N LEU A 670 13.66 -15.33 43.35
CA LEU A 670 13.43 -16.39 44.36
C LEU A 670 12.44 -15.98 45.45
N LYS A 671 12.48 -14.71 45.91
CA LYS A 671 11.47 -14.19 46.86
C LYS A 671 10.07 -14.19 46.27
N GLU A 672 9.95 -13.83 45.00
CA GLU A 672 8.68 -13.85 44.27
C GLU A 672 8.20 -15.29 44.01
N LYS A 673 9.13 -16.24 43.73
CA LYS A 673 8.85 -17.68 43.65
C LYS A 673 8.23 -18.19 44.95
N LEU A 674 8.84 -17.91 46.10
CA LEU A 674 8.31 -18.25 47.43
C LEU A 674 6.98 -17.54 47.75
N GLY A 675 6.80 -16.29 47.31
CA GLY A 675 5.55 -15.56 47.48
C GLY A 675 4.39 -16.19 46.68
N ALA A 676 4.67 -16.64 45.46
CA ALA A 676 3.69 -17.29 44.59
C ALA A 676 3.34 -18.71 45.03
N GLU A 677 4.27 -19.47 45.62
CA GLU A 677 4.01 -20.79 46.20
C GLU A 677 3.07 -20.74 47.43
N ASN A 678 3.05 -19.61 48.15
CA ASN A 678 2.20 -19.40 49.32
C ASN A 678 0.78 -18.88 48.99
N GLU A 679 0.52 -18.45 47.75
CA GLU A 679 -0.83 -18.07 47.28
C GLU A 679 -1.59 -19.30 46.78
N VAL A 680 -2.59 -19.76 47.55
CA VAL A 680 -3.43 -20.91 47.19
C VAL A 680 -4.22 -20.63 45.92
N GLY A 681 -3.83 -21.29 44.82
CA GLY A 681 -4.65 -21.47 43.61
C GLY A 681 -4.05 -20.86 42.34
N THR A 682 -3.15 -21.58 41.68
CA THR A 682 -3.14 -21.82 40.20
C THR A 682 -1.90 -22.65 39.86
N GLU A 683 -2.08 -23.90 39.41
CA GLU A 683 -1.01 -24.74 38.83
C GLU A 683 -0.25 -24.01 37.70
N GLU A 684 -0.91 -23.04 37.05
CA GLU A 684 -0.34 -22.15 36.04
C GLU A 684 0.78 -21.25 36.60
N LYS A 685 0.63 -20.65 37.79
CA LYS A 685 1.68 -19.81 38.43
C LYS A 685 2.91 -20.64 38.84
N ALA A 686 2.71 -21.86 39.31
CA ALA A 686 3.80 -22.78 39.68
C ALA A 686 4.55 -23.30 38.45
N ALA A 687 3.86 -23.56 37.32
CA ALA A 687 4.49 -23.94 36.05
C ALA A 687 5.26 -22.79 35.40
N ILE A 688 4.83 -21.55 35.65
CA ILE A 688 5.44 -20.31 35.17
C ILE A 688 6.77 -20.02 35.89
N LEU A 689 6.89 -20.37 37.18
CA LEU A 689 8.10 -20.11 37.99
C LEU A 689 9.07 -21.30 38.10
N SER A 690 9.10 -22.18 37.10
CA SER A 690 10.05 -23.29 37.05
C SER A 690 11.50 -22.80 36.88
N ASP A 691 12.47 -23.61 37.32
CA ASP A 691 13.90 -23.29 37.18
C ASP A 691 14.27 -23.01 35.72
N ASP A 692 13.76 -23.81 34.79
CA ASP A 692 13.96 -23.63 33.34
C ASP A 692 13.48 -22.25 32.86
N TYR A 693 12.41 -21.72 33.43
CA TYR A 693 11.83 -20.44 33.01
C TYR A 693 12.53 -19.24 33.65
N ILE A 694 12.99 -19.38 34.91
CA ILE A 694 13.87 -18.40 35.56
C ILE A 694 15.17 -18.25 34.77
N ILE A 695 15.72 -19.36 34.28
CA ILE A 695 16.96 -19.38 33.48
C ILE A 695 16.78 -18.70 32.14
N ASN A 696 15.67 -18.96 31.44
CA ASN A 696 15.36 -18.25 30.20
C ASN A 696 15.24 -16.73 30.40
N THR A 697 14.96 -16.26 31.62
CA THR A 697 14.81 -14.85 31.95
C THR A 697 16.15 -14.18 32.33
N MET A 698 17.16 -14.97 32.72
CA MET A 698 18.49 -14.54 33.17
C MET A 698 19.54 -14.64 32.06
#